data_AF-A0A9P7KQS6-F1
#
_entry.id   AF-A0A9P7KQS6-F1
#
_cell.length_a   1.000
_cell.length_b   1.000
_cell.length_c   1.000
_cell.angle_alpha   90.00
_cell.angle_beta   90.00
_cell.angle_gamma   90.00
#
_symmetry.space_group_name_H-M   'P 1'
#
loop_
_entity.id
_entity.type
_entity.pdbx_description
1 polymer ?
#
loop_
_entity_poly.entity_id
_entity_poly.type
_entity_poly.pdbx_seq_one_letter_code
_entity_poly.pdbx_strand_id
1 'polypeptide(L)'
;MCTPDIIWDNDGLLSTTDAGLKLPGSASTSSQSQTPTDRVDMVPTLTMGPESLNNCSTSTEFTGTDTSSDGPSPIPLQRFSTVESHLGEAISTPEDLHFDSSELGVWASNDRVEAYLQPSLLILPRSTFLPYVHSFFQRLYPVFPVIDKECLLTLLQSDEHEEQPLPYGLYSFLTALSAAVIVQLNVADLGSLEVQSLTLDDIDHSPQPAFSAQFFVSQCLQARQQRCYIEDPDEWTVLTSFFLFAYYGNLNQSQLAWYYLREAIGFVEALGLDESSTYIGLDMETAQRRCRMFWLLFITERAYAIQHRRRTVLAPTIDLPRVFESQDPKLAYGFVTLARVFSAVDGSLMAAWREQPPTGSGAIPQKVSQSIVKYMRRNDVEGIPSDIEETQRVDILVTHHWLRVLVCQLQIGRTPHTISIAERSTTHYVLDASRNLLQIILSATPQCLESHGIGMEQKISDVASCLCDNLTGFNMDQLSTNFFSALDVLNNFMVFLAGFRNHESQYLQPLVQKASTVLAARLHPSSFPTAAEDRMKDQEILGYEQDERSSTCLSLGFLPSASRNTGNMAPMASENVNRDVSIPQDAQRAWWKEASVYQIYPASFCDSNGDGIGDIPGIITKLDYLKALGTDVLWLCPVYKSPQVDMGYDISDYRTIHPPYGTLKDVENLIASLHQRGMKLVMDLVVNHTSDQHAWFQTSRSSLDNSKRDWYIWRKPVFDERGNRHPPNNWASIFGGSAWAYDEPTEEYYLRLFCKEQPDLNWENPAVVREVHDIMKFWLTKGVDGFRMDVINLISKTPGLPDAAVTVPDQEFQPAHLYYANGPRLHEFLRGFREILDDYDAFAVGEMPWAKNEGDVIDSVASQRKELNMIFQFDIVDMDNGPGGKFSPKQWSLHTLKGIVEKWQTCMFENHGWNALFLENHDQSRSVSRFTPHSSSNRKLAAKMLATFIGFQSGTLFVYQGQELGMSNLPRDWPIEEYKDVETQNFYQLAREKLAGDEVGLESFLDEVRLKARDHARSPVQWNSKEYGGFSTSVPWMRVNDDYGQCNAEQQFADPSSVFSYWRHVIELRRQYYGVFIYGRFEMVDREHPAVFCYNRISKTACATIVTNFTEDEQEWAPPQATIDSLKNGTTILANYETRGELRGRVLTLRPFESFIVLEQENGYRL
;
A
#
# COMPACT_ATOMS: atom_id res chain seq x y z
N MET A 1 57.86 -28.70 21.99
CA MET A 1 58.91 -28.87 20.96
C MET A 1 58.84 -27.62 20.10
N CYS A 2 59.80 -26.71 20.20
CA CYS A 2 61.15 -26.72 19.58
C CYS A 2 61.11 -26.19 18.14
N THR A 3 61.74 -25.02 17.95
CA THR A 3 61.99 -24.28 16.69
C THR A 3 63.09 -24.96 15.86
N PRO A 4 63.39 -24.50 14.63
CA PRO A 4 64.25 -23.30 14.39
C PRO A 4 63.81 -22.45 13.17
N ASP A 5 64.48 -21.37 12.71
CA ASP A 5 65.21 -20.20 13.29
C ASP A 5 65.57 -19.25 12.10
N ILE A 6 65.97 -17.99 12.36
CA ILE A 6 67.05 -17.19 11.68
C ILE A 6 66.95 -15.67 12.01
N ILE A 7 68.10 -14.99 12.14
CA ILE A 7 68.31 -13.56 12.43
C ILE A 7 69.54 -13.06 11.63
N TRP A 8 69.59 -11.78 11.18
CA TRP A 8 70.83 -11.02 10.86
C TRP A 8 70.64 -9.50 11.09
N ASP A 9 71.69 -8.68 10.93
CA ASP A 9 71.95 -7.49 11.77
C ASP A 9 72.26 -6.15 11.03
N ASN A 10 71.79 -5.03 11.61
CA ASN A 10 72.27 -3.61 11.66
C ASN A 10 72.67 -2.69 10.44
N ASP A 11 72.69 -1.37 10.77
CA ASP A 11 73.25 -0.16 10.12
C ASP A 11 72.55 0.52 8.90
N GLY A 12 72.36 1.86 8.96
CA GLY A 12 71.98 2.71 7.80
C GLY A 12 71.52 4.15 8.10
N LEU A 13 71.86 5.10 7.22
CA LEU A 13 71.43 6.52 7.20
C LEU A 13 70.62 6.81 5.92
N LEU A 14 69.70 7.79 5.99
CA LEU A 14 69.00 8.46 4.88
C LEU A 14 68.02 7.66 3.99
N SER A 15 66.84 8.25 3.81
CA SER A 15 65.85 8.06 2.73
C SER A 15 65.08 6.71 2.61
N THR A 16 63.84 6.85 2.09
CA THR A 16 62.91 5.82 1.55
C THR A 16 62.32 4.73 2.47
N THR A 17 60.98 4.66 2.44
CA THR A 17 60.07 3.49 2.63
C THR A 17 59.99 2.70 3.94
N ASP A 18 58.83 2.85 4.59
CA ASP A 18 57.96 1.88 5.33
C ASP A 18 58.39 0.99 6.53
N ALA A 19 57.45 0.96 7.50
CA ALA A 19 57.09 -0.09 8.48
C ALA A 19 58.11 -0.65 9.52
N GLY A 20 57.58 -1.11 10.67
CA GLY A 20 58.32 -1.75 11.78
C GLY A 20 58.15 -3.27 11.87
N LEU A 21 58.29 -3.97 13.02
CA LEU A 21 58.38 -3.57 14.44
C LEU A 21 58.62 -4.84 15.32
N LYS A 22 59.47 -4.86 16.40
CA LYS A 22 59.20 -5.49 17.75
C LYS A 22 60.39 -5.91 18.67
N LEU A 23 60.12 -5.79 20.00
CA LEU A 23 60.58 -6.62 21.17
C LEU A 23 62.08 -6.61 21.59
N PRO A 24 62.47 -7.09 22.80
CA PRO A 24 61.72 -7.55 24.00
C PRO A 24 61.85 -6.54 25.19
N GLY A 25 61.56 -6.76 26.49
CA GLY A 25 61.06 -7.89 27.31
C GLY A 25 62.13 -8.55 28.23
N SER A 26 61.92 -8.90 29.51
CA SER A 26 60.88 -8.58 30.54
C SER A 26 61.36 -9.01 31.97
N ALA A 27 60.81 -8.45 33.07
CA ALA A 27 61.10 -8.87 34.48
C ALA A 27 60.02 -8.39 35.50
N SER A 28 60.04 -8.91 36.74
CA SER A 28 58.96 -8.83 37.76
C SER A 28 59.28 -8.04 39.04
N THR A 29 58.27 -7.49 39.76
CA THR A 29 58.03 -7.70 41.23
C THR A 29 56.77 -6.99 41.82
N SER A 30 56.08 -7.70 42.73
CA SER A 30 55.43 -7.32 44.02
C SER A 30 55.57 -5.89 44.62
N SER A 31 54.72 -5.36 45.53
CA SER A 31 53.55 -5.87 46.31
C SER A 31 52.88 -4.77 47.19
N GLN A 32 51.60 -4.97 47.61
CA GLN A 32 50.97 -4.73 48.96
C GLN A 32 51.22 -3.41 49.75
N SER A 33 50.37 -2.91 50.69
CA SER A 33 48.98 -3.19 51.16
C SER A 33 48.55 -2.07 52.16
N GLN A 34 47.26 -1.97 52.54
CA GLN A 34 46.77 -1.92 53.94
C GLN A 34 45.22 -1.73 54.09
N THR A 35 44.71 -2.06 55.27
CA THR A 35 43.31 -2.12 55.76
C THR A 35 43.31 -1.59 57.23
N PRO A 36 42.39 -1.87 58.20
CA PRO A 36 41.03 -2.47 58.24
C PRO A 36 39.98 -1.37 58.61
N THR A 37 38.79 -1.52 59.22
CA THR A 37 38.05 -2.54 60.00
C THR A 37 36.55 -2.50 59.58
N ASP A 38 35.56 -3.28 60.03
CA ASP A 38 35.27 -4.31 61.09
C ASP A 38 34.09 -5.17 60.49
N ARG A 39 33.39 -6.21 61.01
CA ARG A 39 33.24 -7.11 62.20
C ARG A 39 32.24 -8.23 61.73
N VAL A 40 31.93 -9.39 62.35
CA VAL A 40 32.46 -10.35 63.36
C VAL A 40 31.40 -11.51 63.40
N ASP A 41 31.66 -12.81 63.57
CA ASP A 41 32.90 -13.61 63.63
C ASP A 41 32.57 -15.13 63.46
N MET A 42 33.62 -15.97 63.35
CA MET A 42 33.67 -17.42 63.65
C MET A 42 33.05 -18.49 62.71
N VAL A 43 33.42 -19.76 63.00
CA VAL A 43 33.57 -20.99 62.15
C VAL A 43 33.55 -22.27 63.08
N PRO A 44 33.84 -23.58 62.73
CA PRO A 44 34.38 -24.22 61.50
C PRO A 44 33.82 -25.65 61.07
N THR A 45 34.12 -26.06 59.81
CA THR A 45 34.54 -27.42 59.30
C THR A 45 33.71 -28.73 59.37
N LEU A 46 33.84 -29.57 58.28
CA LEU A 46 34.19 -31.03 58.14
C LEU A 46 33.51 -31.62 56.85
N THR A 47 34.13 -32.11 55.74
CA THR A 47 35.03 -33.28 55.40
C THR A 47 34.37 -34.69 55.37
N MET A 48 34.60 -35.65 54.43
CA MET A 48 35.28 -35.76 53.11
C MET A 48 35.00 -37.17 52.45
N GLY A 49 35.21 -37.39 51.12
CA GLY A 49 35.25 -38.75 50.49
C GLY A 49 35.33 -38.80 48.92
N PRO A 50 35.94 -39.82 48.23
CA PRO A 50 36.43 -39.67 46.82
C PRO A 50 36.27 -40.87 45.82
N GLU A 51 36.91 -40.74 44.62
CA GLU A 51 37.36 -41.78 43.61
C GLU A 51 36.32 -42.41 42.62
N SER A 52 36.64 -42.86 41.38
CA SER A 52 37.79 -42.66 40.42
C SER A 52 37.45 -43.11 38.96
N LEU A 53 38.36 -43.00 37.97
CA LEU A 53 38.13 -43.19 36.51
C LEU A 53 38.59 -44.56 35.91
N ASN A 54 38.06 -44.95 34.73
CA ASN A 54 38.89 -45.24 33.52
C ASN A 54 38.10 -45.53 32.20
N ASN A 55 38.78 -45.39 31.06
CA ASN A 55 38.26 -45.59 29.68
C ASN A 55 38.74 -46.90 29.02
N CYS A 56 38.00 -47.41 28.02
CA CYS A 56 38.55 -47.92 26.73
C CYS A 56 37.46 -48.15 25.67
N SER A 57 37.86 -48.23 24.39
CA SER A 57 37.00 -48.29 23.20
C SER A 57 37.24 -49.54 22.33
N THR A 58 36.23 -49.97 21.56
CA THR A 58 36.36 -50.50 20.17
C THR A 58 34.98 -50.77 19.54
N SER A 59 34.93 -50.81 18.21
CA SER A 59 33.73 -50.90 17.37
C SER A 59 33.55 -52.27 16.69
N THR A 60 32.30 -52.71 16.48
CA THR A 60 31.87 -53.54 15.32
C THR A 60 30.35 -53.54 15.18
N GLU A 61 29.84 -53.60 13.95
CA GLU A 61 28.42 -53.82 13.62
C GLU A 61 28.08 -55.33 13.61
N PHE A 62 26.86 -55.71 14.04
CA PHE A 62 25.84 -56.37 13.20
C PHE A 62 24.60 -56.82 14.01
N THR A 63 23.41 -56.67 13.43
CA THR A 63 22.14 -57.39 13.70
C THR A 63 21.68 -57.70 15.13
N GLY A 64 20.47 -57.21 15.47
CA GLY A 64 19.38 -58.12 15.88
C GLY A 64 18.85 -58.05 17.32
N THR A 65 17.55 -57.70 17.41
CA THR A 65 16.57 -58.05 18.47
C THR A 65 16.73 -57.54 19.91
N ASP A 66 15.58 -57.08 20.44
CA ASP A 66 15.08 -57.17 21.81
C ASP A 66 15.74 -56.38 22.98
N THR A 67 15.20 -55.18 23.16
CA THR A 67 14.66 -54.63 24.43
C THR A 67 15.60 -54.13 25.55
N SER A 68 15.22 -52.93 26.05
CA SER A 68 15.50 -52.34 27.37
C SER A 68 16.94 -51.93 27.75
N SER A 69 17.16 -50.61 27.78
CA SER A 69 17.81 -49.91 28.91
C SER A 69 17.46 -48.42 28.90
N ASP A 70 17.36 -47.81 30.08
CA ASP A 70 16.89 -46.44 30.30
C ASP A 70 17.78 -45.34 29.69
N GLY A 71 17.17 -44.18 29.41
CA GLY A 71 17.86 -42.95 28.99
C GLY A 71 18.36 -42.08 30.17
N PRO A 72 19.06 -40.97 29.89
CA PRO A 72 19.54 -40.05 30.91
C PRO A 72 18.38 -39.31 31.63
N SER A 73 18.64 -38.88 32.87
CA SER A 73 17.62 -38.29 33.75
C SER A 73 17.11 -36.91 33.28
N PRO A 74 15.84 -36.56 33.58
CA PRO A 74 15.21 -35.34 33.06
C PRO A 74 15.78 -34.04 33.65
N ILE A 75 15.68 -32.97 32.85
CA ILE A 75 16.02 -31.59 33.23
C ILE A 75 15.12 -31.15 34.41
N PRO A 76 15.65 -30.49 35.45
CA PRO A 76 14.87 -30.13 36.63
C PRO A 76 13.77 -29.09 36.33
N LEU A 77 12.55 -29.39 36.79
CA LEU A 77 11.31 -28.61 36.61
C LEU A 77 11.42 -27.09 36.89
N GLN A 78 12.40 -26.64 37.69
CA GLN A 78 12.63 -25.22 37.96
C GLN A 78 13.12 -24.40 36.75
N ARG A 79 13.67 -25.02 35.70
CA ARG A 79 14.06 -24.27 34.48
C ARG A 79 12.87 -23.96 33.57
N PHE A 80 11.85 -24.82 33.53
CA PHE A 80 10.69 -24.65 32.64
C PHE A 80 9.78 -23.49 33.06
N SER A 81 9.57 -23.27 34.37
CA SER A 81 8.82 -22.11 34.86
C SER A 81 9.48 -20.75 34.57
N THR A 82 10.75 -20.75 34.14
CA THR A 82 11.46 -19.54 33.69
C THR A 82 10.90 -19.08 32.34
N VAL A 83 10.63 -19.99 31.41
CA VAL A 83 9.97 -19.71 30.12
C VAL A 83 8.59 -19.09 30.36
N GLU A 84 7.80 -19.67 31.26
CA GLU A 84 6.48 -19.14 31.63
C GLU A 84 6.56 -17.71 32.20
N SER A 85 7.57 -17.45 33.06
CA SER A 85 7.76 -16.13 33.66
C SER A 85 8.10 -15.03 32.64
N HIS A 86 8.86 -15.35 31.60
CA HIS A 86 9.24 -14.42 30.53
C HIS A 86 8.05 -14.02 29.65
N LEU A 87 7.13 -14.97 29.44
CA LEU A 87 5.90 -14.76 28.69
C LEU A 87 4.85 -14.03 29.55
N GLY A 88 4.87 -14.18 30.87
CA GLY A 88 4.08 -13.37 31.80
C GLY A 88 4.39 -11.87 31.80
N GLU A 89 5.66 -11.45 31.60
CA GLU A 89 6.01 -10.02 31.45
C GLU A 89 5.47 -9.38 30.16
N ALA A 90 4.98 -10.17 29.19
CA ALA A 90 4.48 -9.64 27.91
C ALA A 90 3.01 -9.16 27.95
N ILE A 91 2.22 -9.55 28.95
CA ILE A 91 0.74 -9.46 28.96
C ILE A 91 0.23 -8.42 29.99
N SER A 92 1.07 -7.48 30.42
CA SER A 92 0.87 -6.74 31.68
C SER A 92 0.00 -5.47 31.64
N THR A 93 -0.85 -5.25 30.64
CA THR A 93 -1.82 -4.13 30.57
C THR A 93 -3.23 -4.62 30.19
N PRO A 94 -4.30 -4.33 30.98
CA PRO A 94 -5.65 -4.85 30.68
C PRO A 94 -6.40 -4.15 29.53
N GLU A 95 -5.88 -3.04 28.99
CA GLU A 95 -6.62 -2.16 28.07
C GLU A 95 -6.30 -2.40 26.57
N ASP A 96 -5.34 -3.29 26.26
CA ASP A 96 -4.85 -3.57 24.89
C ASP A 96 -5.31 -4.95 24.33
N LEU A 97 -6.31 -5.61 24.94
CA LEU A 97 -6.64 -7.02 24.68
C LEU A 97 -7.74 -7.24 23.61
N HIS A 98 -7.33 -7.18 22.34
CA HIS A 98 -8.04 -7.85 21.23
C HIS A 98 -7.07 -8.72 20.40
N PHE A 99 -6.58 -9.80 21.01
CA PHE A 99 -5.95 -10.92 20.31
C PHE A 99 -7.00 -12.01 20.06
N ASP A 100 -7.02 -12.59 18.86
CA ASP A 100 -7.77 -13.82 18.62
C ASP A 100 -7.01 -15.02 19.21
N SER A 101 -7.78 -15.93 19.83
CA SER A 101 -7.32 -17.16 20.46
C SER A 101 -6.83 -18.24 19.48
N SER A 102 -6.88 -17.96 18.17
CA SER A 102 -6.41 -18.84 17.10
C SER A 102 -4.90 -18.75 16.84
N GLU A 103 -4.29 -17.56 16.95
CA GLU A 103 -2.85 -17.34 16.72
C GLU A 103 -2.00 -17.58 17.98
N LEU A 104 -2.53 -17.22 19.15
CA LEU A 104 -1.93 -17.58 20.45
C LEU A 104 -2.22 -19.05 20.74
N GLY A 105 -1.44 -19.93 20.11
CA GLY A 105 -1.51 -21.38 20.23
C GLY A 105 -1.75 -21.83 21.68
N VAL A 106 -2.89 -22.49 21.90
CA VAL A 106 -3.45 -22.72 23.23
C VAL A 106 -2.44 -23.38 24.16
N TRP A 107 -2.21 -22.76 25.31
CA TRP A 107 -1.49 -23.32 26.46
C TRP A 107 -2.30 -24.48 27.04
N ALA A 108 -2.19 -25.64 26.39
CA ALA A 108 -2.84 -26.87 26.82
C ALA A 108 -2.13 -27.43 28.06
N SER A 109 -2.57 -26.96 29.23
CA SER A 109 -2.51 -27.79 30.43
C SER A 109 -3.15 -29.16 30.12
N ASN A 110 -2.64 -30.22 30.75
CA ASN A 110 -2.84 -31.63 30.35
C ASN A 110 -4.31 -32.17 30.35
N ASP A 111 -5.32 -31.32 30.57
CA ASP A 111 -6.74 -31.68 30.66
C ASP A 111 -7.60 -31.13 29.50
N ARG A 112 -7.41 -31.68 28.28
CA ARG A 112 -8.48 -31.88 27.24
C ARG A 112 -7.93 -32.49 25.94
N VAL A 113 -7.93 -33.82 25.87
CA VAL A 113 -7.80 -34.56 24.59
C VAL A 113 -9.13 -35.25 24.30
N GLU A 114 -10.04 -34.55 23.62
CA GLU A 114 -11.18 -35.20 22.95
C GLU A 114 -11.74 -34.37 21.77
N ALA A 115 -11.75 -35.00 20.59
CA ALA A 115 -12.56 -34.67 19.41
C ALA A 115 -12.65 -33.20 18.92
N TYR A 116 -11.57 -32.72 18.28
CA TYR A 116 -11.71 -31.85 17.08
C TYR A 116 -10.94 -32.48 15.91
N LEU A 117 -11.48 -32.33 14.69
CA LEU A 117 -10.89 -32.84 13.46
C LEU A 117 -9.61 -32.05 13.14
N GLN A 118 -8.43 -32.66 13.32
CA GLN A 118 -7.20 -32.04 12.86
C GLN A 118 -7.12 -32.05 11.33
N PRO A 119 -6.82 -30.91 10.67
CA PRO A 119 -6.37 -30.94 9.29
C PRO A 119 -5.05 -31.72 9.23
N SER A 120 -4.88 -32.55 8.19
CA SER A 120 -3.63 -33.28 7.96
C SER A 120 -2.49 -32.29 7.77
N LEU A 121 -1.42 -32.39 8.57
CA LEU A 121 -0.20 -31.61 8.31
C LEU A 121 0.30 -31.99 6.91
N LEU A 122 0.37 -31.01 6.00
CA LEU A 122 0.84 -31.23 4.64
C LEU A 122 2.37 -31.24 4.66
N ILE A 123 2.96 -32.40 4.97
CA ILE A 123 4.42 -32.56 5.03
C ILE A 123 5.02 -32.25 3.64
N LEU A 124 5.61 -31.07 3.51
CA LEU A 124 6.28 -30.62 2.30
C LEU A 124 7.55 -31.47 2.01
N PRO A 125 7.83 -31.81 0.74
CA PRO A 125 9.09 -32.43 0.33
C PRO A 125 10.32 -31.63 0.76
N ARG A 126 11.45 -32.31 0.98
CA ARG A 126 12.73 -31.67 1.35
C ARG A 126 13.18 -30.64 0.30
N SER A 127 12.97 -30.97 -0.97
CA SER A 127 13.26 -30.10 -2.12
C SER A 127 12.49 -28.79 -2.13
N THR A 128 11.30 -28.72 -1.53
CA THR A 128 10.52 -27.47 -1.39
C THR A 128 11.28 -26.40 -0.59
N PHE A 129 12.11 -26.79 0.38
CA PHE A 129 12.84 -25.85 1.23
C PHE A 129 14.15 -25.35 0.59
N LEU A 130 14.70 -26.06 -0.40
CA LEU A 130 16.01 -25.75 -0.97
C LEU A 130 16.14 -24.30 -1.49
N PRO A 131 15.23 -23.74 -2.31
CA PRO A 131 15.40 -22.37 -2.83
C PRO A 131 15.47 -21.30 -1.72
N TYR A 132 14.70 -21.47 -0.65
CA TYR A 132 14.67 -20.59 0.50
C TYR A 132 15.94 -20.74 1.36
N VAL A 133 16.44 -21.97 1.54
CA VAL A 133 17.68 -22.27 2.24
C VAL A 133 18.92 -21.78 1.47
N HIS A 134 18.95 -21.94 0.14
CA HIS A 134 19.97 -21.35 -0.73
C HIS A 134 19.96 -19.82 -0.63
N SER A 135 18.79 -19.18 -0.75
CA SER A 135 18.64 -17.73 -0.60
C SER A 135 19.04 -17.22 0.78
N PHE A 136 18.75 -17.98 1.85
CA PHE A 136 19.25 -17.71 3.18
C PHE A 136 20.79 -17.71 3.20
N PHE A 137 21.44 -18.76 2.71
CA PHE A 137 22.91 -18.85 2.69
C PHE A 137 23.58 -17.83 1.75
N GLN A 138 22.89 -17.38 0.71
CA GLN A 138 23.39 -16.39 -0.24
C GLN A 138 23.25 -14.95 0.27
N ARG A 139 22.15 -14.61 0.95
CA ARG A 139 21.81 -13.22 1.32
C ARG A 139 21.73 -12.94 2.82
N LEU A 140 21.24 -13.87 3.63
CA LEU A 140 20.92 -13.61 5.05
C LEU A 140 21.90 -14.23 6.06
N TYR A 141 22.67 -15.24 5.67
CA TYR A 141 23.63 -15.91 6.54
C TYR A 141 24.71 -15.01 7.17
N PRO A 142 25.25 -13.96 6.48
CA PRO A 142 26.14 -13.01 7.13
C PRO A 142 25.50 -12.27 8.32
N VAL A 143 24.17 -12.09 8.29
CA VAL A 143 23.37 -11.48 9.37
C VAL A 143 23.04 -12.50 10.46
N PHE A 144 22.77 -13.75 10.08
CA PHE A 144 22.36 -14.84 10.98
C PHE A 144 23.31 -16.06 10.95
N PRO A 145 24.60 -15.90 11.36
CA PRO A 145 25.66 -16.90 11.19
C PRO A 145 25.64 -18.07 12.21
N VAL A 146 24.46 -18.66 12.44
CA VAL A 146 24.20 -19.66 13.50
C VAL A 146 23.94 -21.08 12.99
N ILE A 147 23.59 -21.23 11.72
CA ILE A 147 23.31 -22.52 11.07
C ILE A 147 24.58 -23.03 10.38
N ASP A 148 24.80 -24.35 10.36
CA ASP A 148 25.85 -24.97 9.54
C ASP A 148 25.31 -25.27 8.13
N LYS A 149 26.07 -24.86 7.10
CA LYS A 149 25.63 -24.95 5.70
C LYS A 149 25.74 -26.36 5.13
N GLU A 150 26.84 -27.05 5.39
CA GLU A 150 27.08 -28.38 4.85
C GLU A 150 26.16 -29.39 5.52
N CYS A 151 25.96 -29.28 6.83
CA CYS A 151 25.00 -30.08 7.58
C CYS A 151 23.56 -29.88 7.09
N LEU A 152 23.07 -28.63 6.98
CA LEU A 152 21.67 -28.40 6.59
C LEU A 152 21.39 -28.78 5.13
N LEU A 153 22.32 -28.54 4.20
CA LEU A 153 22.15 -28.97 2.81
C LEU A 153 22.21 -30.50 2.69
N THR A 154 23.14 -31.17 3.40
CA THR A 154 23.21 -32.64 3.42
C THR A 154 21.90 -33.26 3.92
N LEU A 155 21.29 -32.71 4.99
CA LEU A 155 20.00 -33.17 5.51
C LEU A 155 18.81 -33.00 4.53
N LEU A 156 18.93 -32.07 3.56
CA LEU A 156 17.91 -31.81 2.55
C LEU A 156 18.17 -32.53 1.22
N GLN A 157 19.41 -32.94 0.94
CA GLN A 157 19.89 -33.50 -0.33
C GLN A 157 20.32 -34.98 -0.23
N SER A 158 20.10 -35.65 0.91
CA SER A 158 20.48 -37.05 1.11
C SER A 158 19.43 -38.04 0.58
N ASP A 159 19.74 -38.73 -0.53
CA ASP A 159 18.90 -39.77 -1.16
C ASP A 159 18.38 -40.83 -0.17
N GLU A 160 19.19 -41.24 0.81
CA GLU A 160 18.84 -42.23 1.84
C GLU A 160 17.67 -41.80 2.75
N HIS A 161 17.16 -40.57 2.60
CA HIS A 161 16.14 -39.99 3.47
C HIS A 161 14.95 -39.36 2.73
N GLU A 162 14.84 -39.46 1.40
CA GLU A 162 13.68 -38.90 0.66
C GLU A 162 12.33 -39.49 1.11
N GLU A 163 12.27 -40.81 1.35
CA GLU A 163 11.04 -41.50 1.79
C GLU A 163 10.68 -41.25 3.26
N GLN A 164 11.55 -40.62 4.06
CA GLN A 164 11.31 -40.41 5.50
C GLN A 164 10.88 -38.96 5.80
N PRO A 165 9.77 -38.74 6.53
CA PRO A 165 9.31 -37.41 6.88
C PRO A 165 10.33 -36.68 7.78
N LEU A 166 10.48 -35.38 7.57
CA LEU A 166 11.35 -34.54 8.39
C LEU A 166 10.88 -34.54 9.86
N PRO A 167 11.79 -34.66 10.85
CA PRO A 167 11.44 -34.51 12.26
C PRO A 167 10.74 -33.17 12.52
N TYR A 168 9.66 -33.16 13.31
CA TYR A 168 8.81 -31.96 13.48
C TYR A 168 9.57 -30.69 13.91
N GLY A 169 10.64 -30.81 14.70
CA GLY A 169 11.50 -29.67 15.04
C GLY A 169 12.23 -29.07 13.83
N LEU A 170 12.87 -29.92 13.01
CA LEU A 170 13.55 -29.53 11.79
C LEU A 170 12.55 -28.98 10.74
N TYR A 171 11.36 -29.58 10.63
CA TYR A 171 10.30 -29.09 9.75
C TYR A 171 9.75 -27.72 10.19
N SER A 172 9.53 -27.52 11.50
CA SER A 172 9.09 -26.23 12.06
C SER A 172 10.15 -25.15 11.83
N PHE A 173 11.43 -25.49 11.99
CA PHE A 173 12.54 -24.58 11.69
C PHE A 173 12.59 -24.22 10.20
N LEU A 174 12.55 -25.20 9.29
CA LEU A 174 12.63 -24.98 7.84
C LEU A 174 11.45 -24.14 7.31
N THR A 175 10.25 -24.37 7.84
CA THR A 175 9.07 -23.56 7.51
C THR A 175 9.19 -22.13 8.06
N ALA A 176 9.56 -21.93 9.33
CA ALA A 176 9.79 -20.60 9.89
C ALA A 176 10.91 -19.83 9.15
N LEU A 177 12.02 -20.51 8.83
CA LEU A 177 13.13 -19.96 8.05
C LEU A 177 12.65 -19.49 6.67
N SER A 178 11.89 -20.32 5.96
CA SER A 178 11.41 -20.01 4.61
C SER A 178 10.45 -18.80 4.61
N ALA A 179 9.56 -18.72 5.59
CA ALA A 179 8.73 -17.54 5.81
C ALA A 179 9.55 -16.27 6.07
N ALA A 180 10.55 -16.35 6.95
CA ALA A 180 11.42 -15.22 7.28
C ALA A 180 12.25 -14.76 6.06
N VAL A 181 12.77 -15.67 5.25
CA VAL A 181 13.53 -15.36 4.02
C VAL A 181 12.71 -14.49 3.06
N ILE A 182 11.46 -14.88 2.79
CA ILE A 182 10.55 -14.16 1.87
C ILE A 182 10.34 -12.71 2.34
N VAL A 183 9.97 -12.50 3.61
CA VAL A 183 9.59 -11.18 4.12
C VAL A 183 10.81 -10.30 4.41
N GLN A 184 11.89 -10.85 4.97
CA GLN A 184 13.15 -10.11 5.21
C GLN A 184 13.69 -9.51 3.90
N LEU A 185 13.75 -10.32 2.84
CA LEU A 185 14.27 -9.90 1.54
C LEU A 185 13.25 -9.14 0.67
N ASN A 186 11.97 -9.09 1.06
CA ASN A 186 10.85 -8.55 0.27
C ASN A 186 10.75 -9.18 -1.14
N VAL A 187 10.98 -10.49 -1.24
CA VAL A 187 10.99 -11.23 -2.52
C VAL A 187 9.62 -11.88 -2.74
N ALA A 188 8.82 -11.26 -3.61
CA ALA A 188 7.49 -11.79 -3.98
C ALA A 188 7.56 -13.08 -4.83
N ASP A 189 8.65 -13.29 -5.59
CA ASP A 189 8.88 -14.51 -6.37
C ASP A 189 10.37 -14.89 -6.39
N LEU A 190 10.68 -16.05 -5.81
CA LEU A 190 12.02 -16.61 -5.73
C LEU A 190 12.50 -17.28 -7.02
N GLY A 191 11.64 -17.48 -8.02
CA GLY A 191 12.03 -17.94 -9.36
C GLY A 191 12.95 -16.97 -10.12
N SER A 192 13.19 -15.78 -9.56
CA SER A 192 14.04 -14.71 -10.12
C SER A 192 15.50 -14.71 -9.64
N LEU A 193 15.85 -15.48 -8.60
CA LEU A 193 17.18 -15.46 -7.97
C LEU A 193 17.89 -16.83 -8.08
N GLU A 194 19.07 -16.81 -8.72
CA GLU A 194 19.96 -17.96 -9.05
C GLU A 194 19.72 -18.72 -10.38
N VAL A 195 19.83 -18.00 -11.50
CA VAL A 195 20.22 -18.57 -12.82
C VAL A 195 21.63 -18.07 -13.23
N GLN A 196 22.52 -17.80 -12.26
CA GLN A 196 23.84 -17.17 -12.51
C GLN A 196 25.05 -17.86 -11.84
N SER A 197 24.88 -18.97 -11.11
CA SER A 197 25.95 -19.54 -10.26
C SER A 197 25.97 -21.08 -10.14
N LEU A 198 25.33 -21.83 -11.05
CA LEU A 198 25.54 -23.28 -11.20
C LEU A 198 25.89 -23.64 -12.65
N THR A 199 26.80 -24.60 -12.82
CA THR A 199 27.24 -25.11 -14.12
C THR A 199 26.21 -26.05 -14.73
N LEU A 200 26.12 -26.06 -16.07
CA LEU A 200 25.35 -27.06 -16.81
C LEU A 200 25.92 -28.46 -16.60
N ASP A 201 25.31 -29.22 -15.70
CA ASP A 201 24.75 -30.57 -15.91
C ASP A 201 23.97 -30.95 -14.62
N ASP A 202 22.99 -31.86 -14.72
CA ASP A 202 22.12 -32.36 -13.63
C ASP A 202 21.21 -31.35 -12.88
N ILE A 203 19.94 -31.23 -13.32
CA ILE A 203 18.72 -31.06 -12.48
C ILE A 203 17.49 -31.33 -13.37
N ASP A 204 16.50 -32.06 -12.86
CA ASP A 204 15.27 -32.38 -13.61
C ASP A 204 14.28 -31.20 -13.65
N HIS A 205 13.57 -31.03 -14.77
CA HIS A 205 12.81 -29.82 -15.07
C HIS A 205 11.30 -29.97 -14.76
N SER A 206 10.91 -29.53 -13.56
CA SER A 206 9.51 -29.14 -13.30
C SER A 206 9.45 -27.87 -12.44
N PRO A 207 8.61 -26.88 -12.77
CA PRO A 207 8.46 -25.67 -11.96
C PRO A 207 7.70 -25.99 -10.66
N GLN A 208 8.42 -25.97 -9.54
CA GLN A 208 7.83 -26.05 -8.20
C GLN A 208 6.91 -24.83 -7.96
N PRO A 209 5.76 -24.98 -7.27
CA PRO A 209 4.91 -23.84 -6.93
C PRO A 209 5.61 -22.92 -5.92
N ALA A 210 5.56 -21.61 -6.16
CA ALA A 210 6.08 -20.62 -5.22
C ALA A 210 5.15 -20.54 -4.00
N PHE A 211 5.67 -20.83 -2.80
CA PHE A 211 4.90 -20.86 -1.56
C PHE A 211 5.01 -19.52 -0.83
N SER A 212 3.88 -19.00 -0.35
CA SER A 212 3.83 -17.73 0.36
C SER A 212 4.35 -17.84 1.80
N ALA A 213 4.81 -16.73 2.37
CA ALA A 213 5.34 -16.72 3.73
C ALA A 213 4.28 -17.09 4.78
N GLN A 214 3.04 -16.61 4.63
CA GLN A 214 1.93 -16.97 5.51
C GLN A 214 1.58 -18.46 5.42
N PHE A 215 1.71 -19.09 4.24
CA PHE A 215 1.56 -20.54 4.11
C PHE A 215 2.63 -21.28 4.93
N PHE A 216 3.90 -20.89 4.80
CA PHE A 216 4.97 -21.47 5.61
C PHE A 216 4.77 -21.29 7.12
N VAL A 217 4.33 -20.11 7.59
CA VAL A 217 4.02 -19.92 9.01
C VAL A 217 2.85 -20.79 9.46
N SER A 218 1.82 -20.97 8.63
CA SER A 218 0.73 -21.92 8.96
C SER A 218 1.25 -23.35 9.16
N GLN A 219 2.21 -23.80 8.33
CA GLN A 219 2.82 -25.12 8.45
C GLN A 219 3.76 -25.22 9.66
N CYS A 220 4.48 -24.14 10.00
CA CYS A 220 5.27 -24.06 11.23
C CYS A 220 4.38 -24.20 12.48
N LEU A 221 3.30 -23.43 12.58
CA LEU A 221 2.41 -23.45 13.74
C LEU A 221 1.67 -24.80 13.87
N GLN A 222 1.23 -25.39 12.76
CA GLN A 222 0.63 -26.73 12.75
C GLN A 222 1.63 -27.82 13.16
N ALA A 223 2.88 -27.77 12.70
CA ALA A 223 3.91 -28.74 13.09
C ALA A 223 4.33 -28.59 14.56
N ARG A 224 4.38 -27.36 15.08
CA ARG A 224 4.62 -27.08 16.50
C ARG A 224 3.53 -27.66 17.41
N GLN A 225 2.28 -27.74 16.96
CA GLN A 225 1.20 -28.40 17.72
C GLN A 225 1.37 -29.93 17.85
N GLN A 226 2.28 -30.57 17.10
CA GLN A 226 2.50 -32.02 17.11
C GLN A 226 3.59 -32.48 18.12
N ARG A 227 4.25 -31.57 18.84
CA ARG A 227 5.26 -31.88 19.88
C ARG A 227 5.14 -30.91 21.05
N CYS A 228 5.24 -31.38 22.29
CA CYS A 228 5.36 -30.51 23.46
C CYS A 228 6.79 -29.92 23.56
N TYR A 229 7.12 -29.00 22.65
CA TYR A 229 8.44 -28.37 22.55
C TYR A 229 8.79 -27.46 23.75
N ILE A 230 7.86 -27.24 24.67
CA ILE A 230 8.09 -26.56 25.95
C ILE A 230 8.71 -27.51 26.97
N GLU A 231 8.28 -28.78 27.02
CA GLU A 231 8.79 -29.80 27.95
C GLU A 231 10.12 -30.42 27.46
N ASP A 232 10.35 -30.45 26.15
CA ASP A 232 11.55 -30.98 25.50
C ASP A 232 12.03 -30.04 24.37
N PRO A 233 12.67 -28.90 24.70
CA PRO A 233 13.21 -27.96 23.74
C PRO A 233 14.56 -28.43 23.17
N ASP A 234 14.85 -28.10 21.92
CA ASP A 234 16.15 -28.32 21.29
C ASP A 234 16.64 -27.09 20.50
N GLU A 235 17.79 -27.23 19.82
CA GLU A 235 18.39 -26.16 19.02
C GLU A 235 17.48 -25.71 17.86
N TRP A 236 16.65 -26.59 17.30
CA TRP A 236 15.66 -26.22 16.28
C TRP A 236 14.48 -25.48 16.89
N THR A 237 14.06 -25.79 18.13
CA THR A 237 13.04 -25.02 18.86
C THR A 237 13.46 -23.55 19.00
N VAL A 238 14.70 -23.31 19.46
CA VAL A 238 15.28 -21.95 19.58
C VAL A 238 15.27 -21.23 18.22
N LEU A 239 15.78 -21.87 17.17
CA LEU A 239 15.87 -21.26 15.84
C LEU A 239 14.48 -21.01 15.22
N THR A 240 13.52 -21.92 15.44
CA THR A 240 12.13 -21.74 14.96
C THR A 240 11.53 -20.46 15.53
N SER A 241 11.61 -20.25 16.84
CA SER A 241 11.09 -19.04 17.48
C SER A 241 11.88 -17.78 17.08
N PHE A 242 13.18 -17.88 16.85
CA PHE A 242 13.96 -16.78 16.27
C PHE A 242 13.50 -16.37 14.86
N PHE A 243 13.24 -17.33 13.97
CA PHE A 243 12.76 -17.00 12.62
C PHE A 243 11.28 -16.59 12.57
N LEU A 244 10.44 -17.05 13.51
CA LEU A 244 9.12 -16.45 13.73
C LEU A 244 9.21 -14.98 14.20
N PHE A 245 10.14 -14.66 15.11
CA PHE A 245 10.45 -13.25 15.44
C PHE A 245 10.84 -12.45 14.19
N ALA A 246 11.73 -12.97 13.33
CA ALA A 246 12.17 -12.29 12.12
C ALA A 246 11.01 -12.07 11.12
N TYR A 247 10.12 -13.05 10.97
CA TYR A 247 8.90 -12.94 10.16
C TYR A 247 7.98 -11.82 10.68
N TYR A 248 7.51 -11.94 11.92
CA TYR A 248 6.55 -11.01 12.51
C TYR A 248 7.14 -9.59 12.68
N GLY A 249 8.45 -9.48 12.89
CA GLY A 249 9.16 -8.20 12.98
C GLY A 249 9.12 -7.41 11.66
N ASN A 250 9.34 -8.06 10.51
CA ASN A 250 9.26 -7.37 9.21
C ASN A 250 7.82 -7.11 8.76
N LEU A 251 6.82 -7.83 9.28
CA LEU A 251 5.40 -7.49 9.16
C LEU A 251 4.94 -6.41 10.16
N ASN A 252 5.87 -5.77 10.90
CA ASN A 252 5.60 -4.75 11.92
C ASN A 252 4.69 -5.21 13.08
N GLN A 253 4.47 -6.53 13.25
CA GLN A 253 3.63 -7.12 14.30
C GLN A 253 4.42 -7.18 15.61
N SER A 254 4.79 -6.01 16.12
CA SER A 254 5.84 -5.83 17.13
C SER A 254 5.59 -6.53 18.47
N GLN A 255 4.33 -6.86 18.79
CA GLN A 255 3.96 -7.63 19.98
C GLN A 255 4.23 -9.15 19.79
N LEU A 256 3.79 -9.74 18.67
CA LEU A 256 4.08 -11.14 18.33
C LEU A 256 5.57 -11.38 18.09
N ALA A 257 6.25 -10.46 17.42
CA ALA A 257 7.71 -10.50 17.29
C ALA A 257 8.40 -10.52 18.67
N TRP A 258 7.98 -9.64 19.60
CA TRP A 258 8.52 -9.63 20.96
C TRP A 258 8.23 -10.92 21.75
N TYR A 259 7.03 -11.49 21.58
CA TYR A 259 6.67 -12.80 22.14
C TYR A 259 7.63 -13.89 21.67
N TYR A 260 7.83 -14.07 20.36
CA TYR A 260 8.70 -15.12 19.83
C TYR A 260 10.19 -14.91 20.16
N LEU A 261 10.65 -13.65 20.25
CA LEU A 261 11.99 -13.34 20.73
C LEU A 261 12.17 -13.70 22.22
N ARG A 262 11.16 -13.45 23.05
CA ARG A 262 11.13 -13.88 24.47
C ARG A 262 11.08 -15.40 24.62
N GLU A 263 10.30 -16.08 23.77
CA GLU A 263 10.21 -17.54 23.74
C GLU A 263 11.57 -18.17 23.38
N ALA A 264 12.26 -17.65 22.35
CA ALA A 264 13.59 -18.09 21.96
C ALA A 264 14.64 -17.89 23.09
N ILE A 265 14.58 -16.77 23.81
CA ILE A 265 15.43 -16.50 24.99
C ILE A 265 15.14 -17.52 26.10
N GLY A 266 13.87 -17.80 26.39
CA GLY A 266 13.46 -18.81 27.37
C GLY A 266 14.00 -20.21 27.05
N PHE A 267 14.00 -20.62 25.78
CA PHE A 267 14.59 -21.90 25.37
C PHE A 267 16.12 -21.92 25.49
N VAL A 268 16.80 -20.80 25.25
CA VAL A 268 18.26 -20.65 25.47
C VAL A 268 18.63 -20.83 26.96
N GLU A 269 17.84 -20.26 27.88
CA GLU A 269 18.02 -20.45 29.33
C GLU A 269 17.62 -21.86 29.80
N ALA A 270 16.55 -22.44 29.25
CA ALA A 270 16.14 -23.82 29.57
C ALA A 270 17.22 -24.86 29.20
N LEU A 271 17.82 -24.70 28.02
CA LEU A 271 18.98 -25.46 27.55
C LEU A 271 20.29 -25.10 28.29
N GLY A 272 20.32 -24.03 29.08
CA GLY A 272 21.49 -23.54 29.81
C GLY A 272 22.62 -23.05 28.90
N LEU A 273 22.32 -22.54 27.70
CA LEU A 273 23.34 -22.05 26.76
C LEU A 273 23.96 -20.71 27.21
N ASP A 274 23.40 -20.07 28.23
CA ASP A 274 23.92 -18.94 28.98
C ASP A 274 24.90 -19.33 30.10
N GLU A 275 25.01 -20.62 30.45
CA GLU A 275 25.92 -21.13 31.47
C GLU A 275 27.22 -21.65 30.84
N SER A 276 28.38 -21.11 31.25
CA SER A 276 29.69 -21.58 30.75
C SER A 276 29.97 -23.07 31.04
N SER A 277 29.23 -23.70 31.96
CA SER A 277 29.32 -25.13 32.28
C SER A 277 28.75 -26.07 31.22
N THR A 278 27.75 -25.66 30.42
CA THR A 278 27.12 -26.55 29.42
C THR A 278 28.00 -26.79 28.19
N TYR A 279 29.06 -26.00 28.02
CA TYR A 279 30.07 -26.13 26.97
C TYR A 279 31.20 -27.11 27.33
N ILE A 280 31.27 -27.59 28.59
CA ILE A 280 32.36 -28.46 29.05
C ILE A 280 32.12 -29.89 28.56
N GLY A 281 33.01 -30.37 27.69
CA GLY A 281 32.97 -31.75 27.16
C GLY A 281 32.18 -31.91 25.86
N LEU A 282 31.59 -30.83 25.33
CA LEU A 282 31.14 -30.79 23.94
C LEU A 282 32.33 -30.80 22.97
N ASP A 283 32.10 -31.23 21.74
CA ASP A 283 33.01 -30.96 20.63
C ASP A 283 33.06 -29.45 20.31
N MET A 284 34.10 -29.02 19.58
CA MET A 284 34.29 -27.60 19.31
C MET A 284 33.19 -27.02 18.40
N GLU A 285 32.66 -27.78 17.46
CA GLU A 285 31.70 -27.29 16.47
C GLU A 285 30.33 -27.03 17.12
N THR A 286 29.81 -28.00 17.88
CA THR A 286 28.60 -27.85 18.70
C THR A 286 28.75 -26.73 19.72
N ALA A 287 29.93 -26.62 20.37
CA ALA A 287 30.20 -25.52 21.29
C ALA A 287 30.18 -24.15 20.59
N GLN A 288 30.82 -23.98 19.42
CA GLN A 288 30.77 -22.73 18.67
C GLN A 288 29.38 -22.44 18.08
N ARG A 289 28.59 -23.47 17.71
CA ARG A 289 27.21 -23.30 17.22
C ARG A 289 26.30 -22.75 18.33
N ARG A 290 26.27 -23.42 19.49
CA ARG A 290 25.49 -22.98 20.67
C ARG A 290 25.90 -21.60 21.17
N CYS A 291 27.21 -21.33 21.22
CA CYS A 291 27.74 -20.02 21.60
C CYS A 291 27.26 -18.91 20.64
N ARG A 292 27.30 -19.15 19.32
CA ARG A 292 26.77 -18.20 18.33
C ARG A 292 25.24 -18.00 18.45
N MET A 293 24.46 -19.04 18.76
CA MET A 293 23.02 -18.90 19.01
C MET A 293 22.72 -17.99 20.20
N PHE A 294 23.38 -18.21 21.34
CA PHE A 294 23.27 -17.31 22.51
C PHE A 294 23.62 -15.86 22.16
N TRP A 295 24.76 -15.65 21.50
CA TRP A 295 25.23 -14.30 21.16
C TRP A 295 24.38 -13.61 20.09
N LEU A 296 23.72 -14.37 19.21
CA LEU A 296 22.74 -13.81 18.26
C LEU A 296 21.53 -13.27 19.02
N LEU A 297 20.92 -14.05 19.92
CA LEU A 297 19.80 -13.56 20.75
C LEU A 297 20.22 -12.37 21.64
N PHE A 298 21.44 -12.37 22.17
CA PHE A 298 21.98 -11.25 22.96
C PHE A 298 22.05 -9.93 22.17
N ILE A 299 22.47 -10.01 20.89
CA ILE A 299 22.51 -8.89 19.94
C ILE A 299 21.09 -8.44 19.59
N THR A 300 20.24 -9.38 19.16
CA THR A 300 18.87 -9.13 18.71
C THR A 300 18.01 -8.54 19.83
N GLU A 301 18.09 -9.09 21.05
CA GLU A 301 17.38 -8.55 22.22
C GLU A 301 17.74 -7.08 22.44
N ARG A 302 19.04 -6.73 22.36
CA ARG A 302 19.49 -5.36 22.59
C ARG A 302 19.07 -4.41 21.48
N ALA A 303 19.21 -4.80 20.22
CA ALA A 303 18.74 -3.99 19.10
C ALA A 303 17.24 -3.68 19.25
N TYR A 304 16.43 -4.72 19.42
CA TYR A 304 14.97 -4.61 19.49
C TYR A 304 14.47 -3.93 20.78
N ALA A 305 15.12 -4.18 21.93
CA ALA A 305 14.78 -3.52 23.18
C ALA A 305 15.16 -2.03 23.20
N ILE A 306 16.19 -1.62 22.46
CA ILE A 306 16.47 -0.20 22.20
C ILE A 306 15.36 0.39 21.32
N GLN A 307 15.08 -0.24 20.17
CA GLN A 307 14.08 0.19 19.18
C GLN A 307 12.67 0.35 19.77
N HIS A 308 12.24 -0.55 20.64
CA HIS A 308 10.89 -0.57 21.25
C HIS A 308 10.87 -0.22 22.75
N ARG A 309 11.94 0.39 23.29
CA ARG A 309 12.12 0.76 24.72
C ARG A 309 11.75 -0.37 25.71
N ARG A 310 12.08 -1.61 25.40
CA ARG A 310 11.82 -2.78 26.26
C ARG A 310 12.96 -3.04 27.26
N ARG A 311 12.75 -4.01 28.16
CA ARG A 311 13.75 -4.48 29.14
C ARG A 311 14.60 -5.60 28.53
N THR A 312 15.93 -5.54 28.71
CA THR A 312 16.83 -6.68 28.42
C THR A 312 16.94 -7.63 29.61
N VAL A 313 17.08 -8.92 29.32
CA VAL A 313 17.25 -10.03 30.26
C VAL A 313 18.65 -10.65 30.11
N LEU A 314 19.07 -10.96 28.88
CA LEU A 314 20.33 -11.66 28.64
C LEU A 314 21.53 -10.81 29.10
N ALA A 315 22.38 -11.38 29.94
CA ALA A 315 23.65 -10.81 30.38
C ALA A 315 24.83 -11.54 29.71
N PRO A 316 25.99 -10.91 29.46
CA PRO A 316 27.11 -11.57 28.78
C PRO A 316 27.86 -12.49 29.76
N THR A 317 27.32 -13.70 29.96
CA THR A 317 27.74 -14.69 30.97
C THR A 317 28.70 -15.77 30.46
N ILE A 318 28.80 -15.93 29.14
CA ILE A 318 29.72 -16.85 28.45
C ILE A 318 30.80 -16.08 27.68
N ASP A 319 31.89 -16.76 27.33
CA ASP A 319 32.90 -16.21 26.43
C ASP A 319 32.35 -15.96 25.01
N LEU A 320 33.05 -15.11 24.24
CA LEU A 320 32.75 -14.86 22.83
C LEU A 320 33.22 -16.02 21.93
N PRO A 321 32.57 -16.26 20.78
CA PRO A 321 32.99 -17.26 19.80
C PRO A 321 34.45 -17.11 19.34
N ARG A 322 35.08 -18.24 19.02
CA ARG A 322 36.49 -18.32 18.63
C ARG A 322 36.66 -18.10 17.13
N VAL A 323 37.10 -16.90 16.77
CA VAL A 323 37.31 -16.47 15.37
C VAL A 323 38.23 -17.41 14.58
N PHE A 324 39.40 -17.76 15.12
CA PHE A 324 40.41 -18.57 14.42
C PHE A 324 40.07 -20.07 14.34
N GLU A 325 39.02 -20.52 15.01
CA GLU A 325 38.56 -21.91 15.05
C GLU A 325 37.19 -22.07 14.34
N SER A 326 36.78 -21.04 13.58
CA SER A 326 35.59 -21.07 12.72
C SER A 326 35.91 -21.55 11.31
N GLN A 327 34.96 -22.26 10.68
CA GLN A 327 35.00 -22.58 9.24
C GLN A 327 35.05 -21.31 8.36
N ASP A 328 34.41 -20.21 8.79
CA ASP A 328 34.57 -18.87 8.21
C ASP A 328 35.09 -17.89 9.28
N PRO A 329 36.42 -17.64 9.32
CA PRO A 329 37.02 -16.68 10.24
C PRO A 329 36.63 -15.22 9.98
N LYS A 330 36.22 -14.84 8.76
CA LYS A 330 35.89 -13.46 8.41
C LYS A 330 34.51 -13.09 8.96
N LEU A 331 33.53 -13.93 8.69
CA LEU A 331 32.16 -13.83 9.18
C LEU A 331 32.08 -14.06 10.71
N ALA A 332 32.97 -14.89 11.26
CA ALA A 332 33.13 -14.99 12.72
C ALA A 332 33.75 -13.72 13.34
N TYR A 333 34.72 -13.07 12.70
CA TYR A 333 35.31 -11.82 13.20
C TYR A 333 34.27 -10.69 13.26
N GLY A 334 33.48 -10.50 12.18
CA GLY A 334 32.46 -9.47 12.15
C GLY A 334 31.37 -9.70 13.20
N PHE A 335 30.84 -10.93 13.29
CA PHE A 335 29.87 -11.31 14.33
C PHE A 335 30.40 -11.05 15.76
N VAL A 336 31.64 -11.47 16.07
CA VAL A 336 32.27 -11.22 17.38
C VAL A 336 32.51 -9.72 17.63
N THR A 337 32.73 -8.93 16.59
CA THR A 337 32.86 -7.46 16.70
C THR A 337 31.51 -6.80 17.00
N LEU A 338 30.43 -7.22 16.32
CA LEU A 338 29.07 -6.76 16.61
C LEU A 338 28.63 -7.12 18.04
N ALA A 339 28.93 -8.35 18.49
CA ALA A 339 28.68 -8.79 19.86
C ALA A 339 29.41 -7.91 20.90
N ARG A 340 30.65 -7.47 20.61
CA ARG A 340 31.40 -6.52 21.47
C ARG A 340 30.77 -5.14 21.50
N VAL A 341 30.31 -4.62 20.37
CA VAL A 341 29.62 -3.32 20.27
C VAL A 341 28.35 -3.31 21.13
N PHE A 342 27.53 -4.35 21.09
CA PHE A 342 26.37 -4.49 21.97
C PHE A 342 26.74 -4.80 23.43
N SER A 343 27.82 -5.54 23.68
CA SER A 343 28.33 -5.78 25.05
C SER A 343 28.85 -4.51 25.75
N ALA A 344 29.15 -3.45 24.99
CA ALA A 344 29.47 -2.14 25.56
C ALA A 344 28.23 -1.39 26.08
N VAL A 345 27.02 -1.79 25.67
CA VAL A 345 25.75 -1.22 26.16
C VAL A 345 25.32 -1.96 27.43
N ASP A 346 25.78 -1.46 28.58
CA ASP A 346 25.47 -2.06 29.89
C ASP A 346 24.03 -1.78 30.37
N GLY A 347 23.57 -2.56 31.37
CA GLY A 347 22.21 -2.47 31.90
C GLY A 347 21.83 -1.11 32.49
N SER A 348 22.79 -0.25 32.86
CA SER A 348 22.54 1.12 33.30
C SER A 348 22.15 2.02 32.12
N LEU A 349 22.74 1.78 30.94
CA LEU A 349 22.36 2.48 29.71
C LEU A 349 20.97 2.01 29.24
N MET A 350 20.70 0.70 29.27
CA MET A 350 19.37 0.16 28.90
C MET A 350 18.26 0.66 29.82
N ALA A 351 18.48 0.69 31.14
CA ALA A 351 17.50 1.26 32.08
C ALA A 351 17.26 2.76 31.81
N ALA A 352 18.32 3.55 31.62
CA ALA A 352 18.21 4.97 31.31
C ALA A 352 17.54 5.27 29.95
N TRP A 353 17.68 4.37 28.97
CA TRP A 353 17.02 4.46 27.67
C TRP A 353 15.51 4.18 27.75
N ARG A 354 15.10 3.18 28.54
CA ARG A 354 13.70 2.85 28.79
C ARG A 354 12.93 3.99 29.48
N GLU A 355 13.59 4.77 30.33
CA GLU A 355 12.96 5.70 31.29
C GLU A 355 12.78 7.15 30.76
N GLN A 356 12.46 7.32 29.47
CA GLN A 356 12.19 8.61 28.79
C GLN A 356 11.16 8.43 27.64
N PRO A 357 10.49 9.48 27.11
CA PRO A 357 10.58 10.94 27.38
C PRO A 357 9.18 11.57 27.73
N PRO A 358 8.94 12.92 27.71
CA PRO A 358 9.83 14.09 27.66
C PRO A 358 9.71 15.01 28.91
N THR A 359 10.20 16.25 28.82
CA THR A 359 10.09 17.41 29.76
C THR A 359 10.66 17.28 31.20
N GLY A 360 10.98 16.09 31.70
CA GLY A 360 11.56 15.91 33.04
C GLY A 360 13.00 16.45 33.19
N SER A 361 13.17 17.57 33.90
CA SER A 361 14.44 18.27 34.17
C SER A 361 15.36 17.60 35.22
N GLY A 362 15.28 16.28 35.37
CA GLY A 362 16.06 15.52 36.35
C GLY A 362 17.53 15.36 35.93
N ALA A 363 18.46 15.47 36.89
CA ALA A 363 19.87 15.18 36.65
C ALA A 363 20.09 13.69 36.33
N ILE A 364 21.00 13.40 35.40
CA ILE A 364 21.32 12.03 34.98
C ILE A 364 22.08 11.32 36.11
N PRO A 365 21.69 10.09 36.51
CA PRO A 365 22.36 9.37 37.59
C PRO A 365 23.86 9.16 37.32
N GLN A 366 24.70 9.34 38.33
CA GLN A 366 26.17 9.33 38.19
C GLN A 366 26.71 8.06 37.52
N LYS A 367 26.11 6.89 37.79
CA LYS A 367 26.44 5.61 37.13
C LYS A 367 26.21 5.67 35.61
N VAL A 368 25.06 6.18 35.19
CA VAL A 368 24.70 6.33 33.77
C VAL A 368 25.67 7.30 33.10
N SER A 369 25.99 8.44 33.72
CA SER A 369 26.98 9.38 33.21
C SER A 369 28.37 8.75 33.06
N GLN A 370 28.79 7.88 33.99
CA GLN A 370 30.04 7.12 33.89
C GLN A 370 30.01 6.10 32.73
N SER A 371 28.92 5.36 32.55
CA SER A 371 28.75 4.43 31.43
C SER A 371 28.73 5.15 30.07
N ILE A 372 28.09 6.33 29.98
CA ILE A 372 28.09 7.16 28.77
C ILE A 372 29.51 7.62 28.43
N VAL A 373 30.27 8.16 29.39
CA VAL A 373 31.67 8.57 29.17
C VAL A 373 32.56 7.37 28.80
N LYS A 374 32.32 6.20 29.38
CA LYS A 374 33.03 4.95 29.10
C LYS A 374 32.75 4.43 27.68
N TYR A 375 31.49 4.44 27.25
CA TYR A 375 31.08 4.05 25.89
C TYR A 375 31.65 5.01 24.85
N MET A 376 31.47 6.32 25.05
CA MET A 376 31.87 7.36 24.10
C MET A 376 33.39 7.57 23.96
N ARG A 377 34.19 6.98 24.86
CA ARG A 377 35.66 6.93 24.76
C ARG A 377 36.20 5.63 24.15
N ARG A 378 35.35 4.63 23.94
CA ARG A 378 35.72 3.40 23.22
C ARG A 378 35.61 3.65 21.72
N ASN A 379 36.67 3.29 21.00
CA ASN A 379 36.68 3.30 19.54
C ASN A 379 36.88 1.87 19.04
N ASP A 380 36.02 0.96 19.51
CA ASP A 380 36.07 -0.51 19.31
C ASP A 380 35.89 -0.95 17.83
N VAL A 381 35.96 0.00 16.90
CA VAL A 381 35.64 -0.07 15.46
C VAL A 381 36.76 0.59 14.62
N GLU A 382 37.74 1.25 15.25
CA GLU A 382 38.92 1.79 14.56
C GLU A 382 39.85 0.64 14.15
N GLY A 383 40.08 0.47 12.84
CA GLY A 383 40.91 -0.60 12.31
C GLY A 383 40.19 -1.93 12.02
N ILE A 384 38.87 -1.93 11.76
CA ILE A 384 38.20 -3.07 11.13
C ILE A 384 38.88 -3.40 9.78
N PRO A 385 39.41 -4.62 9.58
CA PRO A 385 40.04 -5.03 8.33
C PRO A 385 39.11 -4.93 7.12
N SER A 386 39.66 -4.52 5.97
CA SER A 386 38.92 -4.36 4.71
C SER A 386 38.54 -5.68 4.03
N ASP A 387 39.01 -6.81 4.53
CA ASP A 387 38.76 -8.14 3.96
C ASP A 387 37.64 -8.91 4.66
N ILE A 388 36.98 -8.32 5.66
CA ILE A 388 35.74 -8.84 6.26
C ILE A 388 34.58 -8.72 5.26
N GLU A 389 33.60 -9.61 5.38
CA GLU A 389 32.37 -9.61 4.58
C GLU A 389 31.62 -8.25 4.68
N GLU A 390 31.10 -7.76 3.56
CA GLU A 390 30.60 -6.38 3.45
C GLU A 390 29.30 -6.14 4.22
N THR A 391 28.35 -7.09 4.20
CA THR A 391 27.06 -7.05 4.90
C THR A 391 27.27 -6.87 6.41
N GLN A 392 28.23 -7.59 7.00
CA GLN A 392 28.64 -7.44 8.39
C GLN A 392 29.42 -6.15 8.65
N ARG A 393 30.37 -5.80 7.77
CA ARG A 393 31.14 -4.55 7.89
C ARG A 393 30.21 -3.33 7.92
N VAL A 394 29.19 -3.32 7.08
CA VAL A 394 28.14 -2.30 7.03
C VAL A 394 27.35 -2.28 8.34
N ASP A 395 26.85 -3.42 8.84
CA ASP A 395 26.07 -3.42 10.09
C ASP A 395 26.87 -2.95 11.30
N ILE A 396 28.12 -3.41 11.46
CA ILE A 396 28.97 -2.98 12.58
C ILE A 396 29.15 -1.45 12.55
N LEU A 397 29.41 -0.89 11.37
CA LEU A 397 29.60 0.55 11.19
C LEU A 397 28.30 1.34 11.43
N VAL A 398 27.17 0.91 10.84
CA VAL A 398 25.86 1.55 11.04
C VAL A 398 25.42 1.47 12.50
N THR A 399 25.45 0.27 13.10
CA THR A 399 25.09 0.04 14.50
C THR A 399 25.98 0.85 15.45
N HIS A 400 27.28 0.97 15.18
CA HIS A 400 28.18 1.80 15.99
C HIS A 400 27.79 3.29 15.93
N HIS A 401 27.50 3.83 14.74
CA HIS A 401 27.06 5.22 14.62
C HIS A 401 25.67 5.47 15.23
N TRP A 402 24.73 4.54 15.04
CA TRP A 402 23.39 4.56 15.65
C TRP A 402 23.47 4.59 17.18
N LEU A 403 24.13 3.60 17.81
CA LEU A 403 24.28 3.55 19.26
C LEU A 403 25.02 4.77 19.83
N ARG A 404 26.05 5.29 19.13
CA ARG A 404 26.74 6.53 19.51
C ARG A 404 25.81 7.75 19.52
N VAL A 405 24.87 7.84 18.57
CA VAL A 405 23.88 8.93 18.50
C VAL A 405 22.79 8.76 19.57
N LEU A 406 22.30 7.55 19.83
CA LEU A 406 21.33 7.31 20.92
C LEU A 406 21.93 7.59 22.32
N VAL A 407 23.20 7.21 22.53
CA VAL A 407 23.96 7.53 23.75
C VAL A 407 24.17 9.05 23.91
N CYS A 408 24.30 9.80 22.81
CA CYS A 408 24.22 11.26 22.84
C CYS A 408 22.82 11.77 23.22
N GLN A 409 21.75 11.18 22.68
CA GLN A 409 20.37 11.64 22.91
C GLN A 409 19.98 11.60 24.40
N LEU A 410 20.51 10.64 25.18
CA LEU A 410 20.36 10.57 26.64
C LEU A 410 20.87 11.82 27.40
N GLN A 411 21.74 12.63 26.79
CA GLN A 411 22.28 13.88 27.36
C GLN A 411 21.52 15.14 26.89
N ILE A 412 20.69 15.04 25.84
CA ILE A 412 20.04 16.20 25.23
C ILE A 412 18.92 16.71 26.15
N GLY A 413 18.87 18.04 26.34
CA GLY A 413 17.88 18.71 27.18
C GLY A 413 18.18 18.74 28.68
N ARG A 414 19.30 18.16 29.16
CA ARG A 414 19.63 18.08 30.61
C ARG A 414 20.93 18.80 30.98
N THR A 415 20.84 20.13 31.08
CA THR A 415 21.88 21.12 31.45
C THR A 415 23.09 21.24 30.48
N PRO A 416 23.58 22.46 30.18
CA PRO A 416 24.62 22.70 29.18
C PRO A 416 26.05 22.45 29.70
N HIS A 417 26.24 21.45 30.56
CA HIS A 417 27.56 21.07 31.06
C HIS A 417 28.14 19.94 30.23
N THR A 418 28.76 20.37 29.13
CA THR A 418 29.77 19.66 28.33
C THR A 418 30.39 18.46 29.04
N ILE A 419 30.06 17.26 28.55
CA ILE A 419 31.04 16.18 28.63
C ILE A 419 32.20 16.60 27.74
N SER A 420 33.34 16.98 28.34
CA SER A 420 34.56 17.27 27.58
C SER A 420 35.17 15.96 27.08
N ILE A 421 34.61 15.45 25.98
CA ILE A 421 35.18 14.37 25.16
C ILE A 421 36.01 15.05 24.07
N ALA A 422 37.18 15.56 24.47
CA ALA A 422 38.15 16.22 23.58
C ALA A 422 37.52 17.31 22.68
N GLU A 423 37.19 18.45 23.29
CA GLU A 423 36.96 19.75 22.61
C GLU A 423 35.75 19.86 21.66
N ARG A 424 34.95 18.80 21.44
CA ARG A 424 33.70 18.86 20.65
C ARG A 424 32.44 18.88 21.53
N SER A 425 31.38 19.53 21.03
CA SER A 425 30.04 19.49 21.64
C SER A 425 29.27 18.23 21.20
N THR A 426 28.30 17.80 22.02
CA THR A 426 27.35 16.72 21.69
C THR A 426 26.68 16.95 20.33
N THR A 427 26.33 18.20 20.04
CA THR A 427 25.66 18.63 18.81
C THR A 427 26.54 18.45 17.57
N HIS A 428 27.83 18.82 17.63
CA HIS A 428 28.79 18.50 16.56
C HIS A 428 28.98 17.00 16.38
N TYR A 429 29.09 16.25 17.49
CA TYR A 429 29.28 14.80 17.45
C TYR A 429 28.13 14.05 16.78
N VAL A 430 26.87 14.43 17.02
CA VAL A 430 25.71 13.81 16.33
C VAL A 430 25.74 14.09 14.83
N LEU A 431 26.09 15.31 14.41
CA LEU A 431 26.23 15.65 12.98
C LEU A 431 27.40 14.92 12.31
N ASP A 432 28.55 14.81 12.98
CA ASP A 432 29.69 14.05 12.44
C ASP A 432 29.36 12.55 12.35
N ALA A 433 28.67 11.97 13.33
CA ALA A 433 28.17 10.59 13.26
C ALA A 433 27.14 10.39 12.14
N SER A 434 26.23 11.35 11.94
CA SER A 434 25.22 11.32 10.87
C SER A 434 25.87 11.43 9.48
N ARG A 435 26.88 12.29 9.31
CA ARG A 435 27.66 12.39 8.06
C ARG A 435 28.37 11.08 7.73
N ASN A 436 29.05 10.48 8.72
CA ASN A 436 29.76 9.23 8.52
C ASN A 436 28.78 8.08 8.19
N LEU A 437 27.64 8.00 8.89
CA LEU A 437 26.58 7.04 8.58
C LEU A 437 26.07 7.20 7.14
N LEU A 438 25.81 8.42 6.70
CA LEU A 438 25.39 8.68 5.32
C LEU A 438 26.46 8.25 4.30
N GLN A 439 27.74 8.53 4.57
CA GLN A 439 28.84 8.06 3.71
C GLN A 439 28.91 6.53 3.66
N ILE A 440 28.69 5.83 4.77
CA ILE A 440 28.63 4.36 4.81
C ILE A 440 27.50 3.86 3.91
N ILE A 441 26.29 4.38 4.07
CA ILE A 441 25.10 4.00 3.26
C ILE A 441 25.34 4.23 1.77
N LEU A 442 25.85 5.42 1.38
CA LEU A 442 26.15 5.76 -0.01
C LEU A 442 27.34 4.99 -0.60
N SER A 443 28.11 4.26 0.23
CA SER A 443 29.26 3.44 -0.20
C SER A 443 29.01 1.93 -0.19
N ALA A 444 27.89 1.49 0.38
CA ALA A 444 27.52 0.08 0.49
C ALA A 444 26.76 -0.38 -0.75
N THR A 445 26.91 -1.64 -1.12
CA THR A 445 26.03 -2.25 -2.12
C THR A 445 24.59 -2.36 -1.58
N PRO A 446 23.54 -2.18 -2.42
CA PRO A 446 22.14 -2.28 -1.96
C PRO A 446 21.83 -3.60 -1.25
N GLN A 447 22.33 -4.72 -1.80
CA GLN A 447 22.18 -6.06 -1.23
C GLN A 447 22.72 -6.16 0.22
N CYS A 448 23.85 -5.54 0.53
CA CYS A 448 24.44 -5.53 1.88
C CYS A 448 23.61 -4.70 2.89
N LEU A 449 22.80 -3.76 2.43
CA LEU A 449 21.85 -3.03 3.27
C LEU A 449 20.52 -3.80 3.39
N GLU A 450 19.94 -4.24 2.27
CA GLU A 450 18.65 -4.95 2.17
C GLU A 450 18.57 -6.18 3.08
N SER A 451 19.68 -6.92 3.21
CA SER A 451 19.76 -8.17 3.96
C SER A 451 19.47 -8.00 5.46
N HIS A 452 19.57 -6.77 6.00
CA HIS A 452 19.23 -6.42 7.38
C HIS A 452 17.75 -6.07 7.60
N GLY A 453 16.97 -5.94 6.52
CA GLY A 453 15.53 -5.71 6.58
C GLY A 453 15.13 -4.42 7.31
N ILE A 454 13.96 -4.45 7.93
CA ILE A 454 13.35 -3.32 8.66
C ILE A 454 14.25 -2.76 9.79
N GLY A 455 15.15 -3.59 10.33
CA GLY A 455 16.10 -3.19 11.36
C GLY A 455 17.14 -2.16 10.88
N MET A 456 17.45 -2.11 9.58
CA MET A 456 18.34 -1.10 8.99
C MET A 456 17.63 0.26 8.87
N GLU A 457 16.38 0.24 8.39
CA GLU A 457 15.53 1.42 8.24
C GLU A 457 15.36 2.15 9.58
N GLN A 458 15.06 1.41 10.65
CA GLN A 458 14.90 2.01 11.97
C GLN A 458 16.20 2.59 12.53
N LYS A 459 17.35 1.91 12.38
CA LYS A 459 18.67 2.45 12.81
C LYS A 459 18.95 3.80 12.15
N ILE A 460 18.57 3.95 10.87
CA ILE A 460 18.80 5.17 10.09
C ILE A 460 17.80 6.27 10.47
N SER A 461 16.51 5.95 10.61
CA SER A 461 15.51 6.93 11.05
C SER A 461 15.74 7.42 12.48
N ASP A 462 16.20 6.56 13.39
CA ASP A 462 16.61 6.97 14.75
C ASP A 462 17.73 8.03 14.72
N VAL A 463 18.74 7.85 13.88
CA VAL A 463 19.84 8.83 13.74
C VAL A 463 19.34 10.13 13.12
N ALA A 464 18.52 10.06 12.07
CA ALA A 464 17.92 11.23 11.44
C ALA A 464 16.98 11.98 12.41
N SER A 465 16.20 11.25 13.22
CA SER A 465 15.30 11.77 14.24
C SER A 465 16.06 12.46 15.37
N CYS A 466 17.22 11.92 15.79
CA CYS A 466 18.10 12.60 16.74
C CYS A 466 18.82 13.81 16.12
N LEU A 467 19.17 13.76 14.83
CA LEU A 467 19.69 14.92 14.10
C LEU A 467 18.65 16.06 14.07
N CYS A 468 17.37 15.76 13.85
CA CYS A 468 16.27 16.73 14.00
C CYS A 468 16.22 17.35 15.40
N ASP A 469 16.36 16.58 16.48
CA ASP A 469 16.41 17.15 17.84
C ASP A 469 17.59 18.14 18.00
N ASN A 470 18.76 17.79 17.45
CA ASN A 470 19.96 18.63 17.48
C ASN A 470 19.88 19.86 16.56
N LEU A 471 19.08 19.81 15.48
CA LEU A 471 18.83 20.95 14.58
C LEU A 471 18.16 22.14 15.27
N THR A 472 17.70 22.00 16.51
CA THR A 472 17.29 23.12 17.38
C THR A 472 18.47 23.94 17.94
N GLY A 473 19.68 23.37 18.02
CA GLY A 473 20.83 23.96 18.73
C GLY A 473 21.96 24.56 17.88
N PHE A 474 22.04 24.25 16.58
CA PHE A 474 23.08 24.83 15.69
C PHE A 474 22.94 26.35 15.48
N ASN A 475 24.04 27.02 15.15
CA ASN A 475 24.02 28.38 14.62
C ASN A 475 24.37 28.38 13.13
N MET A 476 23.68 29.18 12.32
CA MET A 476 23.66 29.03 10.85
C MET A 476 25.05 29.19 10.20
N ASP A 477 25.86 30.12 10.71
CA ASP A 477 27.19 30.44 10.17
C ASP A 477 28.20 29.28 10.26
N GLN A 478 27.91 28.24 11.07
CA GLN A 478 28.80 27.08 11.27
C GLN A 478 28.46 25.88 10.38
N LEU A 479 27.39 25.95 9.57
CA LEU A 479 26.92 24.82 8.74
C LEU A 479 27.57 24.73 7.35
N SER A 480 28.30 25.77 6.93
CA SER A 480 28.69 26.05 5.54
C SER A 480 30.07 25.53 5.09
N THR A 481 30.83 24.86 5.96
CA THR A 481 32.28 24.61 5.74
C THR A 481 32.69 23.16 5.46
N ASN A 482 31.75 22.20 5.51
CA ASN A 482 32.04 20.76 5.32
C ASN A 482 31.17 20.14 4.23
N PHE A 483 31.63 19.01 3.68
CA PHE A 483 31.15 18.34 2.45
C PHE A 483 29.63 18.04 2.33
N PHE A 484 28.90 18.05 3.45
CA PHE A 484 27.43 18.07 3.50
C PHE A 484 26.98 18.93 4.69
N SER A 485 25.96 19.78 4.51
CA SER A 485 25.32 20.48 5.62
C SER A 485 24.44 19.54 6.44
N ALA A 486 24.01 19.97 7.64
CA ALA A 486 23.13 19.16 8.47
C ALA A 486 21.74 18.92 7.84
N LEU A 487 21.28 19.82 6.97
CA LEU A 487 20.03 19.67 6.24
C LEU A 487 20.18 18.69 5.08
N ASP A 488 21.30 18.71 4.35
CA ASP A 488 21.57 17.76 3.27
C ASP A 488 21.63 16.32 3.81
N VAL A 489 22.27 16.12 4.97
CA VAL A 489 22.36 14.81 5.62
C VAL A 489 20.97 14.28 5.99
N LEU A 490 20.13 15.12 6.60
CA LEU A 490 18.74 14.79 6.92
C LEU A 490 17.93 14.47 5.65
N ASN A 491 18.07 15.26 4.59
CA ASN A 491 17.38 15.05 3.33
C ASN A 491 17.77 13.71 2.68
N ASN A 492 19.06 13.35 2.68
CA ASN A 492 19.50 12.08 2.12
C ASN A 492 19.03 10.87 2.94
N PHE A 493 18.90 10.99 4.28
CA PHE A 493 18.24 9.95 5.07
C PHE A 493 16.75 9.78 4.73
N MET A 494 16.03 10.89 4.51
CA MET A 494 14.63 10.82 4.06
C MET A 494 14.50 10.19 2.67
N VAL A 495 15.37 10.56 1.72
CA VAL A 495 15.42 9.94 0.38
C VAL A 495 15.75 8.44 0.43
N PHE A 496 16.67 8.02 1.31
CA PHE A 496 16.97 6.60 1.50
C PHE A 496 15.73 5.83 2.01
N LEU A 497 15.07 6.37 3.04
CA LEU A 497 13.88 5.76 3.65
C LEU A 497 12.64 5.77 2.73
N ALA A 498 12.66 6.53 1.63
CA ALA A 498 11.57 6.61 0.65
C ALA A 498 11.60 5.51 -0.45
N GLY A 499 12.72 4.81 -0.62
CA GLY A 499 12.88 3.83 -1.71
C GLY A 499 13.65 2.55 -1.37
N PHE A 500 14.07 2.37 -0.12
CA PHE A 500 14.81 1.19 0.30
C PHE A 500 13.94 -0.09 0.25
N ARG A 501 14.53 -1.23 -0.11
CA ARG A 501 13.82 -2.53 -0.30
C ARG A 501 12.58 -2.44 -1.21
N ASN A 502 12.59 -1.49 -2.17
CA ASN A 502 11.50 -1.20 -3.11
C ASN A 502 10.16 -0.81 -2.47
N HIS A 503 10.19 -0.21 -1.28
CA HIS A 503 9.00 0.35 -0.61
C HIS A 503 9.33 1.65 0.15
N GLU A 504 8.30 2.39 0.52
CA GLU A 504 8.43 3.49 1.47
C GLU A 504 8.51 2.89 2.90
N SER A 505 9.60 3.15 3.63
CA SER A 505 9.71 2.65 4.99
C SER A 505 8.75 3.40 5.93
N GLN A 506 8.10 2.66 6.84
CA GLN A 506 7.17 3.22 7.82
C GLN A 506 7.77 4.34 8.70
N TYR A 507 9.10 4.42 8.80
CA TYR A 507 9.80 5.41 9.60
C TYR A 507 10.03 6.75 8.89
N LEU A 508 9.63 6.89 7.61
CA LEU A 508 9.77 8.13 6.85
C LEU A 508 8.79 9.21 7.30
N GLN A 509 7.49 8.94 7.28
CA GLN A 509 6.46 9.95 7.61
C GLN A 509 6.61 10.55 9.03
N PRO A 510 6.91 9.77 10.09
CA PRO A 510 7.25 10.33 11.40
C PRO A 510 8.49 11.25 11.40
N LEU A 511 9.49 10.93 10.57
CA LEU A 511 10.70 11.73 10.42
C LEU A 511 10.43 13.04 9.65
N VAL A 512 9.65 12.99 8.57
CA VAL A 512 9.22 14.17 7.78
C VAL A 512 8.43 15.15 8.64
N GLN A 513 7.48 14.65 9.44
CA GLN A 513 6.69 15.49 10.35
C GLN A 513 7.58 16.15 11.43
N LYS A 514 8.54 15.40 11.98
CA LYS A 514 9.49 15.93 12.97
C LYS A 514 10.46 16.96 12.37
N ALA A 515 11.01 16.69 11.19
CA ALA A 515 11.87 17.61 10.45
C ALA A 515 11.15 18.92 10.14
N SER A 516 9.94 18.84 9.58
CA SER A 516 9.09 19.99 9.25
C SER A 516 8.81 20.86 10.48
N THR A 517 8.51 20.24 11.62
CA THR A 517 8.28 20.96 12.90
C THR A 517 9.51 21.74 13.36
N VAL A 518 10.70 21.13 13.32
CA VAL A 518 11.96 21.78 13.73
C VAL A 518 12.36 22.90 12.77
N LEU A 519 12.18 22.71 11.46
CA LEU A 519 12.51 23.72 10.45
C LEU A 519 11.53 24.90 10.50
N ALA A 520 10.22 24.66 10.67
CA ALA A 520 9.23 25.72 10.87
C ALA A 520 9.54 26.58 12.11
N ALA A 521 9.94 25.96 13.23
CA ALA A 521 10.33 26.68 14.44
C ALA A 521 11.58 27.56 14.25
N ARG A 522 12.47 27.21 13.30
CA ARG A 522 13.66 28.02 12.93
C ARG A 522 13.36 29.17 11.98
N LEU A 523 12.28 29.09 11.20
CA LEU A 523 11.88 30.10 10.21
C LEU A 523 11.14 31.32 10.81
N HIS A 524 11.10 31.46 12.14
CA HIS A 524 10.47 32.60 12.80
C HIS A 524 11.13 33.94 12.39
N PRO A 525 10.36 34.96 11.94
CA PRO A 525 10.91 36.19 11.32
C PRO A 525 11.86 37.03 12.19
N SER A 526 11.85 36.82 13.51
CA SER A 526 12.69 37.53 14.48
C SER A 526 14.18 37.17 14.42
N SER A 527 14.58 36.23 13.57
CA SER A 527 15.93 35.65 13.54
C SER A 527 16.92 36.35 12.59
N PHE A 528 16.45 37.30 11.77
CA PHE A 528 17.28 37.99 10.78
C PHE A 528 17.89 39.30 11.33
N PRO A 529 19.24 39.47 11.31
CA PRO A 529 19.88 40.74 11.62
C PRO A 529 19.62 41.79 10.53
N THR A 530 19.16 42.99 10.91
CA THR A 530 18.84 44.08 9.98
C THR A 530 20.05 44.97 9.66
N ALA A 531 20.91 44.51 8.76
CA ALA A 531 21.93 45.28 8.05
C ALA A 531 22.44 44.51 6.83
N ALA A 532 22.93 45.09 5.73
CA ALA A 532 22.79 46.43 5.15
C ALA A 532 23.37 46.34 3.71
N GLU A 533 23.15 47.36 2.88
CA GLU A 533 23.72 47.43 1.53
C GLU A 533 25.27 47.50 1.58
N ASP A 534 25.98 46.52 1.00
CA ASP A 534 27.11 46.76 0.07
C ASP A 534 27.72 45.46 -0.52
N ARG A 535 28.52 45.62 -1.58
CA ARG A 535 29.33 44.60 -2.31
C ARG A 535 28.51 43.66 -3.24
N MET A 536 28.97 43.33 -4.45
CA MET A 536 30.22 43.71 -5.12
C MET A 536 30.01 43.91 -6.63
N LYS A 537 30.78 44.84 -7.20
CA LYS A 537 31.13 44.82 -8.64
C LYS A 537 32.42 44.02 -8.81
N ASP A 538 32.73 43.77 -10.09
CA ASP A 538 34.04 43.54 -10.71
C ASP A 538 34.24 42.14 -11.31
N GLN A 539 34.32 42.13 -12.66
CA GLN A 539 35.39 41.57 -13.51
C GLN A 539 35.81 40.08 -13.41
N GLU A 540 36.38 39.42 -14.44
CA GLU A 540 36.29 39.47 -15.93
C GLU A 540 37.23 38.36 -16.48
N ILE A 541 37.05 37.93 -17.75
CA ILE A 541 38.05 37.25 -18.61
C ILE A 541 38.38 35.74 -18.37
N LEU A 542 38.74 35.04 -19.47
CA LEU A 542 39.08 33.61 -19.69
C LEU A 542 37.88 32.65 -19.88
N GLY A 543 37.63 32.04 -21.05
CA GLY A 543 38.15 32.27 -22.40
C GLY A 543 39.21 31.28 -22.92
N TYR A 544 38.78 30.27 -23.70
CA TYR A 544 39.54 29.61 -24.79
C TYR A 544 38.59 28.87 -25.76
N GLU A 545 39.06 28.50 -26.96
CA GLU A 545 38.24 28.00 -28.09
C GLU A 545 38.50 26.51 -28.45
N GLN A 546 37.67 25.98 -29.37
CA GLN A 546 37.87 24.78 -30.22
C GLN A 546 37.77 23.39 -29.51
N ASP A 547 37.45 22.28 -30.21
CA ASP A 547 37.42 22.04 -31.67
C ASP A 547 36.22 21.16 -32.15
N GLU A 548 36.04 21.04 -33.47
CA GLU A 548 34.91 20.38 -34.15
C GLU A 548 34.88 18.83 -34.11
N ARG A 549 33.67 18.24 -34.31
CA ARG A 549 33.41 17.34 -35.46
C ARG A 549 31.94 16.96 -35.71
N SER A 550 31.61 16.96 -37.00
CA SER A 550 30.56 16.25 -37.77
C SER A 550 29.78 15.08 -37.11
N SER A 551 28.53 14.75 -37.51
CA SER A 551 27.99 14.87 -38.88
C SER A 551 26.47 15.06 -39.02
N THR A 552 26.12 16.13 -39.73
CA THR A 552 25.01 16.32 -40.69
C THR A 552 24.18 15.12 -41.18
N CYS A 553 22.88 15.35 -41.35
CA CYS A 553 22.22 15.20 -42.66
C CYS A 553 21.09 16.25 -42.83
N LEU A 554 20.75 16.62 -44.08
CA LEU A 554 19.90 17.78 -44.42
C LEU A 554 18.93 17.49 -45.58
N SER A 555 17.69 17.96 -45.45
CA SER A 555 16.77 18.36 -46.56
C SER A 555 15.59 19.12 -45.94
N LEU A 556 15.31 20.42 -46.16
CA LEU A 556 15.09 21.16 -47.42
C LEU A 556 14.04 20.46 -48.32
N GLY A 557 12.82 20.95 -48.54
CA GLY A 557 12.13 22.18 -48.10
C GLY A 557 11.74 23.07 -49.28
N PHE A 558 10.45 23.43 -49.42
CA PHE A 558 9.96 24.29 -50.52
C PHE A 558 8.74 25.17 -50.18
N LEU A 559 8.82 26.42 -50.66
CA LEU A 559 7.80 27.44 -50.90
C LEU A 559 8.19 28.08 -52.29
N PRO A 560 7.40 28.95 -52.99
CA PRO A 560 6.45 29.94 -52.44
C PRO A 560 5.23 30.36 -53.31
N SER A 561 4.53 31.42 -52.86
CA SER A 561 3.81 32.46 -53.64
C SER A 561 2.38 32.19 -54.17
N ALA A 562 1.54 33.21 -54.50
CA ALA A 562 1.19 34.49 -53.84
C ALA A 562 0.11 35.26 -54.66
N SER A 563 -1.00 35.74 -54.08
CA SER A 563 -1.82 36.84 -54.68
C SER A 563 -2.87 37.52 -53.77
N ARG A 564 -2.60 38.78 -53.38
CA ARG A 564 -3.50 39.96 -53.28
C ARG A 564 -4.94 39.86 -52.68
N ASN A 565 -5.01 40.10 -51.37
CA ASN A 565 -5.50 41.35 -50.74
C ASN A 565 -6.91 41.92 -51.04
N THR A 566 -7.87 41.66 -50.12
CA THR A 566 -8.85 42.60 -49.50
C THR A 566 -9.47 41.93 -48.25
N GLY A 567 -9.92 42.59 -47.18
CA GLY A 567 -9.80 44.01 -46.80
C GLY A 567 -10.88 44.47 -45.78
N ASN A 568 -10.48 44.73 -44.51
CA ASN A 568 -11.30 45.08 -43.33
C ASN A 568 -12.29 43.98 -42.86
N MET A 569 -12.42 43.63 -41.56
CA MET A 569 -11.99 44.29 -40.30
C MET A 569 -11.11 43.36 -39.44
N ALA A 570 -10.42 43.92 -38.43
CA ALA A 570 -9.67 43.15 -37.44
C ALA A 570 -10.15 43.46 -36.01
N PRO A 571 -10.48 42.46 -35.17
CA PRO A 571 -10.53 42.61 -33.72
C PRO A 571 -9.09 42.68 -33.15
N MET A 572 -8.96 43.07 -31.88
CA MET A 572 -7.66 43.26 -31.22
C MET A 572 -6.86 41.95 -31.09
N ALA A 573 -5.53 42.08 -31.09
CA ALA A 573 -4.63 40.96 -30.83
C ALA A 573 -4.73 40.51 -29.36
N SER A 574 -4.75 39.20 -29.13
CA SER A 574 -4.63 38.61 -27.80
C SER A 574 -3.20 38.77 -27.28
N GLU A 575 -3.02 39.47 -26.17
CA GLU A 575 -1.73 39.50 -25.48
C GLU A 575 -1.43 38.15 -24.81
N ASN A 576 -0.15 37.75 -24.79
CA ASN A 576 0.27 36.48 -24.21
C ASN A 576 0.25 36.56 -22.67
N VAL A 577 -0.85 36.10 -22.07
CA VAL A 577 -0.89 35.86 -20.62
C VAL A 577 0.09 34.74 -20.25
N ASN A 578 1.02 35.03 -19.34
CA ASN A 578 2.01 34.06 -18.85
C ASN A 578 1.31 32.86 -18.19
N ARG A 579 1.86 31.66 -18.40
CA ARG A 579 1.22 30.38 -18.02
C ARG A 579 1.74 29.77 -16.71
N ASP A 580 2.64 30.45 -16.02
CA ASP A 580 3.37 29.91 -14.86
C ASP A 580 2.59 30.06 -13.54
N VAL A 581 1.49 29.31 -13.41
CA VAL A 581 0.92 28.95 -12.10
C VAL A 581 1.77 27.82 -11.54
N SER A 582 2.60 28.10 -10.52
CA SER A 582 3.59 27.13 -10.04
C SER A 582 2.93 25.91 -9.38
N ILE A 583 3.21 24.74 -9.94
CA ILE A 583 2.75 23.44 -9.44
C ILE A 583 3.40 23.17 -8.06
N PRO A 584 2.71 22.52 -7.10
CA PRO A 584 3.37 21.96 -5.92
C PRO A 584 4.54 21.06 -6.34
N GLN A 585 5.65 21.08 -5.61
CA GLN A 585 6.93 20.56 -6.11
C GLN A 585 6.96 19.03 -6.21
N ASP A 586 5.96 18.42 -5.59
CA ASP A 586 5.81 17.01 -5.25
C ASP A 586 4.60 16.40 -6.02
N ALA A 587 3.84 17.23 -6.74
CA ALA A 587 2.62 16.81 -7.45
C ALA A 587 2.93 16.28 -8.86
N GLN A 588 3.14 14.96 -8.98
CA GLN A 588 3.33 14.30 -10.27
C GLN A 588 2.10 14.47 -11.18
N ARG A 589 2.28 15.23 -12.26
CA ARG A 589 1.27 15.43 -13.32
C ARG A 589 1.12 14.19 -14.20
N ALA A 590 -0.10 13.96 -14.68
CA ALA A 590 -0.40 12.95 -15.70
C ALA A 590 -1.61 13.38 -16.54
N TRP A 591 -1.70 12.93 -17.79
CA TRP A 591 -2.78 13.36 -18.70
C TRP A 591 -4.17 12.99 -18.18
N TRP A 592 -4.31 11.80 -17.56
CA TRP A 592 -5.57 11.30 -17.02
C TRP A 592 -6.01 12.04 -15.75
N LYS A 593 -5.08 12.65 -14.99
CA LYS A 593 -5.40 13.51 -13.83
C LYS A 593 -6.03 14.84 -14.26
N GLU A 594 -5.65 15.33 -15.44
CA GLU A 594 -6.08 16.63 -15.97
C GLU A 594 -7.28 16.56 -16.92
N ALA A 595 -7.63 15.35 -17.35
CA ALA A 595 -8.72 15.09 -18.27
C ALA A 595 -10.11 15.40 -17.69
N SER A 596 -11.00 15.85 -18.57
CA SER A 596 -12.46 15.68 -18.39
C SER A 596 -12.95 14.52 -19.25
N VAL A 597 -13.51 13.51 -18.60
CA VAL A 597 -14.08 12.30 -19.20
C VAL A 597 -15.57 12.51 -19.46
N TYR A 598 -16.05 12.08 -20.61
CA TYR A 598 -17.48 12.00 -20.93
C TYR A 598 -17.88 10.54 -21.16
N GLN A 599 -18.88 10.06 -20.44
CA GLN A 599 -19.38 8.69 -20.56
C GLN A 599 -20.54 8.60 -21.56
N ILE A 600 -20.43 7.66 -22.50
CA ILE A 600 -21.48 7.27 -23.42
C ILE A 600 -22.02 5.88 -23.09
N TYR A 601 -23.35 5.78 -23.10
CA TYR A 601 -24.13 4.55 -23.12
C TYR A 601 -24.67 4.35 -24.55
N PRO A 602 -24.05 3.46 -25.37
CA PRO A 602 -24.20 3.44 -26.83
C PRO A 602 -25.65 3.46 -27.31
N ALA A 603 -26.46 2.52 -26.83
CA ALA A 603 -27.86 2.31 -27.23
C ALA A 603 -28.75 3.56 -27.15
N SER A 604 -28.37 4.56 -26.35
CA SER A 604 -29.19 5.75 -26.10
C SER A 604 -28.52 7.05 -26.50
N PHE A 605 -27.31 7.01 -27.07
CA PHE A 605 -26.59 8.23 -27.42
C PHE A 605 -27.04 8.84 -28.74
N CYS A 606 -26.87 8.16 -29.88
CA CYS A 606 -27.39 8.61 -31.16
C CYS A 606 -27.50 7.44 -32.14
N ASP A 607 -28.68 7.24 -32.73
CA ASP A 607 -28.88 6.34 -33.87
C ASP A 607 -28.47 7.09 -35.15
N SER A 608 -27.78 6.42 -36.08
CA SER A 608 -27.43 6.95 -37.40
C SER A 608 -28.07 6.20 -38.58
N ASN A 609 -28.68 5.04 -38.32
CA ASN A 609 -29.12 4.07 -39.32
C ASN A 609 -30.66 3.95 -39.40
N GLY A 610 -31.37 4.25 -38.31
CA GLY A 610 -32.82 4.26 -38.22
C GLY A 610 -33.43 2.96 -37.68
N ASP A 611 -32.70 2.16 -36.89
CA ASP A 611 -33.24 0.96 -36.23
C ASP A 611 -33.81 1.23 -34.82
N GLY A 612 -33.58 2.41 -34.25
CA GLY A 612 -34.04 2.82 -32.91
C GLY A 612 -33.02 2.58 -31.79
N ILE A 613 -31.80 2.12 -32.11
CA ILE A 613 -30.70 1.88 -31.18
C ILE A 613 -29.53 2.81 -31.55
N GLY A 614 -28.88 3.39 -30.54
CA GLY A 614 -27.73 4.26 -30.74
C GLY A 614 -26.46 3.48 -31.13
N ASP A 615 -25.71 4.01 -32.10
CA ASP A 615 -24.63 3.29 -32.78
C ASP A 615 -23.30 4.08 -32.86
N ILE A 616 -22.19 3.39 -33.18
CA ILE A 616 -20.84 3.98 -33.19
C ILE A 616 -20.69 5.07 -34.28
N PRO A 617 -21.16 4.88 -35.53
CA PRO A 617 -21.22 5.98 -36.50
C PRO A 617 -22.01 7.20 -35.99
N GLY A 618 -23.10 6.99 -35.25
CA GLY A 618 -23.88 8.00 -34.55
C GLY A 618 -23.06 8.77 -33.53
N ILE A 619 -22.27 8.08 -32.70
CA ILE A 619 -21.29 8.70 -31.79
C ILE A 619 -20.29 9.58 -32.56
N ILE A 620 -19.77 9.09 -33.69
CA ILE A 620 -18.82 9.83 -34.54
C ILE A 620 -19.43 11.16 -35.03
N THR A 621 -20.74 11.24 -35.31
CA THR A 621 -21.40 12.50 -35.70
C THR A 621 -21.41 13.59 -34.61
N LYS A 622 -21.18 13.23 -33.33
CA LYS A 622 -21.28 14.15 -32.18
C LYS A 622 -19.92 14.53 -31.58
N LEU A 623 -18.80 14.03 -32.11
CA LEU A 623 -17.48 14.29 -31.53
C LEU A 623 -17.13 15.79 -31.48
N ASP A 624 -17.64 16.60 -32.41
CA ASP A 624 -17.44 18.05 -32.39
C ASP A 624 -18.27 18.75 -31.30
N TYR A 625 -19.44 18.20 -30.93
CA TYR A 625 -20.22 18.65 -29.77
C TYR A 625 -19.50 18.32 -28.46
N LEU A 626 -18.94 17.12 -28.33
CA LEU A 626 -18.17 16.70 -27.15
C LEU A 626 -16.85 17.46 -27.03
N LYS A 627 -16.13 17.70 -28.14
CA LYS A 627 -14.93 18.56 -28.11
C LYS A 627 -15.27 20.00 -27.76
N ALA A 628 -16.43 20.50 -28.23
CA ALA A 628 -16.94 21.82 -27.86
C ALA A 628 -17.43 21.91 -26.41
N LEU A 629 -17.88 20.81 -25.77
CA LEU A 629 -18.10 20.77 -24.30
C LEU A 629 -16.78 20.89 -23.53
N GLY A 630 -15.66 20.51 -24.16
CA GLY A 630 -14.31 20.55 -23.60
C GLY A 630 -13.75 19.18 -23.25
N THR A 631 -14.42 18.08 -23.62
CA THR A 631 -14.03 16.69 -23.31
C THR A 631 -12.63 16.33 -23.84
N ASP A 632 -11.87 15.61 -23.01
CA ASP A 632 -10.55 15.06 -23.35
C ASP A 632 -10.61 13.54 -23.57
N VAL A 633 -11.49 12.83 -22.88
CA VAL A 633 -11.58 11.36 -22.91
C VAL A 633 -13.04 10.94 -23.10
N LEU A 634 -13.27 9.99 -24.01
CA LEU A 634 -14.55 9.28 -24.11
C LEU A 634 -14.47 7.98 -23.33
N TRP A 635 -15.32 7.76 -22.33
CA TRP A 635 -15.59 6.41 -21.80
C TRP A 635 -16.79 5.84 -22.55
N LEU A 636 -16.61 4.69 -23.18
CA LEU A 636 -17.65 3.96 -23.90
C LEU A 636 -18.03 2.70 -23.13
N CYS A 637 -19.29 2.61 -22.69
CA CYS A 637 -19.88 1.39 -22.13
C CYS A 637 -19.86 0.23 -23.16
N PRO A 638 -20.08 -1.04 -22.75
CA PRO A 638 -19.85 -2.22 -23.56
C PRO A 638 -20.49 -2.17 -24.96
N VAL A 639 -19.64 -2.10 -25.99
CA VAL A 639 -20.03 -2.25 -27.41
C VAL A 639 -19.80 -3.66 -27.95
N TYR A 640 -19.28 -4.56 -27.13
CA TYR A 640 -18.99 -5.95 -27.50
C TYR A 640 -20.27 -6.74 -27.79
N LYS A 641 -20.15 -7.81 -28.56
CA LYS A 641 -21.27 -8.67 -28.92
C LYS A 641 -21.86 -9.34 -27.67
N SER A 642 -22.95 -8.78 -27.15
CA SER A 642 -23.74 -9.27 -26.02
C SER A 642 -25.17 -9.64 -26.47
N PRO A 643 -25.87 -10.60 -25.83
CA PRO A 643 -27.32 -10.83 -25.98
C PRO A 643 -28.24 -9.72 -25.47
N GLN A 644 -27.70 -8.71 -24.79
CA GLN A 644 -28.38 -7.54 -24.21
C GLN A 644 -29.29 -7.84 -22.99
N VAL A 645 -29.06 -8.93 -22.25
CA VAL A 645 -29.79 -9.22 -20.98
C VAL A 645 -29.48 -8.17 -19.92
N ASP A 646 -28.23 -7.73 -19.84
CA ASP A 646 -27.78 -6.57 -19.04
C ASP A 646 -27.17 -5.52 -19.98
N MET A 647 -27.84 -5.28 -21.11
CA MET A 647 -27.56 -4.20 -22.07
C MET A 647 -26.07 -4.02 -22.49
N GLY A 648 -25.33 -5.12 -22.60
CA GLY A 648 -23.94 -5.13 -23.05
C GLY A 648 -22.95 -5.79 -22.08
N TYR A 649 -23.26 -5.83 -20.77
CA TYR A 649 -22.38 -6.41 -19.75
C TYR A 649 -22.31 -7.95 -19.84
N ASP A 650 -23.38 -8.58 -20.31
CA ASP A 650 -23.43 -9.98 -20.70
C ASP A 650 -22.66 -10.27 -22.02
N ILE A 651 -21.33 -10.15 -22.03
CA ILE A 651 -20.50 -10.28 -23.24
C ILE A 651 -20.43 -11.74 -23.76
N SER A 652 -20.82 -11.97 -25.02
CA SER A 652 -20.70 -13.27 -25.72
C SER A 652 -19.48 -13.39 -26.66
N ASP A 653 -18.82 -12.28 -27.00
CA ASP A 653 -17.51 -12.23 -27.67
C ASP A 653 -16.85 -10.85 -27.46
N TYR A 654 -15.71 -10.82 -26.75
CA TYR A 654 -14.93 -9.61 -26.45
C TYR A 654 -14.23 -8.96 -27.63
N ARG A 655 -14.10 -9.64 -28.77
CA ARG A 655 -13.32 -9.18 -29.95
C ARG A 655 -14.22 -8.87 -31.16
N THR A 656 -15.53 -9.06 -31.02
CA THR A 656 -16.58 -8.71 -31.98
C THR A 656 -17.51 -7.64 -31.41
N ILE A 657 -17.97 -6.70 -32.23
CA ILE A 657 -18.92 -5.63 -31.86
C ILE A 657 -20.37 -6.15 -31.97
N HIS A 658 -21.27 -5.68 -31.10
CA HIS A 658 -22.69 -5.98 -31.18
C HIS A 658 -23.27 -5.37 -32.47
N PRO A 659 -23.88 -6.17 -33.39
CA PRO A 659 -24.14 -5.69 -34.76
C PRO A 659 -24.98 -4.39 -34.90
N PRO A 660 -26.01 -4.12 -34.07
CA PRO A 660 -26.69 -2.81 -34.04
C PRO A 660 -25.76 -1.62 -33.77
N TYR A 661 -24.72 -1.78 -32.95
CA TYR A 661 -23.76 -0.71 -32.69
C TYR A 661 -22.77 -0.48 -33.85
N GLY A 662 -22.71 -1.38 -34.82
CA GLY A 662 -21.83 -1.33 -35.98
C GLY A 662 -20.77 -2.43 -35.98
N THR A 663 -19.58 -2.12 -36.50
CA THR A 663 -18.50 -3.09 -36.70
C THR A 663 -17.22 -2.74 -35.95
N LEU A 664 -16.28 -3.69 -35.88
CA LEU A 664 -14.91 -3.43 -35.41
C LEU A 664 -14.23 -2.30 -36.21
N LYS A 665 -14.60 -2.10 -37.48
CA LYS A 665 -14.04 -1.02 -38.28
C LYS A 665 -14.56 0.35 -37.84
N ASP A 666 -15.78 0.42 -37.33
CA ASP A 666 -16.38 1.67 -36.84
C ASP A 666 -15.74 2.09 -35.51
N VAL A 667 -15.32 1.14 -34.66
CA VAL A 667 -14.47 1.44 -33.49
C VAL A 667 -13.11 1.99 -33.92
N GLU A 668 -12.44 1.40 -34.91
CA GLU A 668 -11.18 1.95 -35.44
C GLU A 668 -11.38 3.37 -36.03
N ASN A 669 -12.52 3.62 -36.67
CA ASN A 669 -12.88 4.95 -37.19
C ASN A 669 -13.16 5.94 -36.05
N LEU A 670 -13.79 5.50 -34.94
CA LEU A 670 -14.02 6.29 -33.73
C LEU A 670 -12.71 6.67 -33.05
N ILE A 671 -11.81 5.71 -32.83
CA ILE A 671 -10.45 5.93 -32.27
C ILE A 671 -9.72 6.99 -33.10
N ALA A 672 -9.62 6.79 -34.43
CA ALA A 672 -8.96 7.75 -35.32
C ALA A 672 -9.61 9.15 -35.27
N SER A 673 -10.95 9.22 -35.17
CA SER A 673 -11.70 10.49 -35.12
C SER A 673 -11.56 11.23 -33.79
N LEU A 674 -11.37 10.50 -32.69
CA LEU A 674 -11.04 11.05 -31.37
C LEU A 674 -9.59 11.54 -31.33
N HIS A 675 -8.63 10.69 -31.75
CA HIS A 675 -7.20 11.02 -31.77
C HIS A 675 -6.91 12.25 -32.65
N GLN A 676 -7.57 12.38 -33.81
CA GLN A 676 -7.49 13.56 -34.67
C GLN A 676 -7.92 14.87 -33.96
N ARG A 677 -8.78 14.78 -32.95
CA ARG A 677 -9.28 15.92 -32.14
C ARG A 677 -8.48 16.14 -30.86
N GLY A 678 -7.39 15.38 -30.64
CA GLY A 678 -6.70 15.34 -29.35
C GLY A 678 -7.67 14.92 -28.24
N MET A 679 -8.46 13.88 -28.50
CA MET A 679 -9.29 13.17 -27.53
C MET A 679 -8.85 11.71 -27.47
N LYS A 680 -9.13 11.04 -26.36
CA LYS A 680 -8.77 9.63 -26.11
C LYS A 680 -10.00 8.74 -25.99
N LEU A 681 -9.86 7.43 -26.23
CA LEU A 681 -10.92 6.43 -26.02
C LEU A 681 -10.59 5.50 -24.85
N VAL A 682 -11.52 5.38 -23.91
CA VAL A 682 -11.54 4.39 -22.83
C VAL A 682 -12.69 3.42 -23.09
N MET A 683 -12.42 2.12 -23.09
CA MET A 683 -13.45 1.09 -23.24
C MET A 683 -13.81 0.46 -21.90
N ASP A 684 -15.03 -0.05 -21.79
CA ASP A 684 -15.42 -0.88 -20.66
C ASP A 684 -14.74 -2.25 -20.67
N LEU A 685 -14.29 -2.75 -19.52
CA LEU A 685 -13.62 -4.05 -19.37
C LEU A 685 -14.42 -4.90 -18.37
N VAL A 686 -15.42 -5.62 -18.90
CA VAL A 686 -16.34 -6.47 -18.13
C VAL A 686 -15.79 -7.87 -18.01
N VAL A 687 -15.06 -8.15 -16.92
CA VAL A 687 -14.25 -9.38 -16.80
C VAL A 687 -14.43 -10.12 -15.46
N ASN A 688 -15.36 -9.68 -14.61
CA ASN A 688 -15.85 -10.53 -13.51
C ASN A 688 -16.66 -11.73 -14.03
N HIS A 689 -17.40 -11.55 -15.12
CA HIS A 689 -18.33 -12.51 -15.69
C HIS A 689 -18.29 -12.45 -17.23
N THR A 690 -18.86 -13.46 -17.91
CA THR A 690 -19.21 -13.37 -19.34
C THR A 690 -20.71 -13.60 -19.51
N SER A 691 -21.23 -13.51 -20.73
CA SER A 691 -22.51 -14.15 -21.07
C SER A 691 -22.44 -15.67 -20.91
N ASP A 692 -23.56 -16.32 -20.58
CA ASP A 692 -23.72 -17.78 -20.71
C ASP A 692 -23.67 -18.23 -22.20
N GLN A 693 -23.87 -17.32 -23.15
CA GLN A 693 -23.70 -17.56 -24.58
C GLN A 693 -22.24 -17.41 -25.05
N HIS A 694 -21.31 -17.02 -24.16
CA HIS A 694 -19.89 -16.95 -24.49
C HIS A 694 -19.36 -18.34 -24.84
N ALA A 695 -18.51 -18.44 -25.87
CA ALA A 695 -17.98 -19.72 -26.34
C ALA A 695 -17.23 -20.51 -25.24
N TRP A 696 -16.61 -19.80 -24.29
CA TRP A 696 -15.99 -20.40 -23.12
C TRP A 696 -17.02 -21.07 -22.19
N PHE A 697 -18.13 -20.41 -21.84
CA PHE A 697 -19.17 -21.00 -20.97
C PHE A 697 -19.89 -22.17 -21.65
N GLN A 698 -20.23 -22.03 -22.93
CA GLN A 698 -20.81 -23.13 -23.72
C GLN A 698 -19.88 -24.35 -23.79
N THR A 699 -18.56 -24.14 -23.76
CA THR A 699 -17.57 -25.22 -23.63
C THR A 699 -17.51 -25.76 -22.19
N SER A 700 -17.52 -24.88 -21.17
CA SER A 700 -17.46 -25.20 -19.73
C SER A 700 -18.64 -26.02 -19.21
N ARG A 701 -19.85 -25.73 -19.69
CA ARG A 701 -21.09 -26.45 -19.34
C ARG A 701 -21.30 -27.76 -20.11
N SER A 702 -20.45 -28.08 -21.09
CA SER A 702 -20.68 -29.23 -21.97
C SER A 702 -20.47 -30.58 -21.28
N SER A 703 -19.64 -30.62 -20.24
CA SER A 703 -19.14 -31.85 -19.59
C SER A 703 -18.32 -31.48 -18.35
N LEU A 704 -18.22 -32.39 -17.37
CA LEU A 704 -17.44 -32.20 -16.14
C LEU A 704 -15.92 -32.26 -16.36
N ASP A 705 -15.48 -32.99 -17.38
CA ASP A 705 -14.07 -33.24 -17.73
C ASP A 705 -13.51 -32.28 -18.80
N ASN A 706 -14.24 -31.23 -19.16
CA ASN A 706 -13.78 -30.30 -20.17
C ASN A 706 -12.61 -29.43 -19.70
N SER A 707 -11.63 -29.22 -20.58
CA SER A 707 -10.54 -28.22 -20.46
C SER A 707 -10.94 -26.80 -20.03
N LYS A 708 -12.22 -26.42 -20.21
CA LYS A 708 -12.79 -25.13 -19.77
C LYS A 708 -13.76 -25.22 -18.59
N ARG A 709 -13.90 -26.37 -17.91
CA ARG A 709 -14.79 -26.49 -16.74
C ARG A 709 -14.43 -25.44 -15.70
N ASP A 710 -13.19 -25.44 -15.22
CA ASP A 710 -12.69 -24.50 -14.22
C ASP A 710 -12.37 -23.09 -14.74
N TRP A 711 -12.90 -22.69 -15.91
CA TRP A 711 -12.90 -21.27 -16.34
C TRP A 711 -14.06 -20.49 -15.68
N TYR A 712 -15.03 -21.20 -15.11
CA TYR A 712 -16.16 -20.66 -14.36
C TYR A 712 -16.30 -21.43 -13.04
N ILE A 713 -17.02 -20.85 -12.10
CA ILE A 713 -17.12 -21.38 -10.73
C ILE A 713 -18.29 -22.36 -10.63
N TRP A 714 -18.00 -23.66 -10.76
CA TRP A 714 -18.96 -24.77 -10.66
C TRP A 714 -18.92 -25.49 -9.31
N ARG A 715 -20.08 -25.88 -8.77
CA ARG A 715 -20.22 -26.60 -7.49
C ARG A 715 -21.44 -27.53 -7.48
N LYS A 716 -21.36 -28.62 -6.73
CA LYS A 716 -22.45 -29.59 -6.59
C LYS A 716 -23.63 -29.04 -5.77
N PRO A 717 -24.86 -29.50 -6.03
CA PRO A 717 -26.00 -29.26 -5.13
C PRO A 717 -25.72 -29.74 -3.71
N VAL A 718 -26.23 -28.98 -2.73
CA VAL A 718 -26.42 -29.45 -1.36
C VAL A 718 -27.82 -30.08 -1.27
N PHE A 719 -28.01 -31.07 -0.40
CA PHE A 719 -29.31 -31.69 -0.16
C PHE A 719 -29.69 -31.62 1.32
N ASP A 720 -30.95 -31.31 1.61
CA ASP A 720 -31.47 -31.35 2.99
C ASP A 720 -31.90 -32.76 3.42
N GLU A 721 -32.28 -32.91 4.69
CA GLU A 721 -32.76 -34.19 5.27
C GLU A 721 -33.98 -34.81 4.55
N ARG A 722 -34.68 -34.03 3.71
CA ARG A 722 -35.85 -34.45 2.94
C ARG A 722 -35.50 -34.76 1.47
N GLY A 723 -34.26 -34.55 1.07
CA GLY A 723 -33.76 -34.74 -0.30
C GLY A 723 -34.09 -33.59 -1.25
N ASN A 724 -34.46 -32.40 -0.76
CA ASN A 724 -34.62 -31.23 -1.63
C ASN A 724 -33.25 -30.71 -2.08
N ARG A 725 -33.17 -30.26 -3.34
CA ARG A 725 -31.96 -29.72 -3.97
C ARG A 725 -31.78 -28.25 -3.65
N HIS A 726 -30.67 -27.91 -3.00
CA HIS A 726 -30.29 -26.55 -2.60
C HIS A 726 -29.00 -26.09 -3.31
N PRO A 727 -28.80 -24.76 -3.50
CA PRO A 727 -27.55 -24.23 -4.03
C PRO A 727 -26.36 -24.50 -3.08
N PRO A 728 -25.11 -24.33 -3.56
CA PRO A 728 -23.89 -24.61 -2.80
C PRO A 728 -23.72 -23.78 -1.52
N ASN A 729 -24.29 -22.57 -1.50
CA ASN A 729 -24.35 -21.67 -0.35
C ASN A 729 -25.55 -20.72 -0.50
N ASN A 730 -25.81 -19.91 0.53
CA ASN A 730 -26.93 -18.98 0.61
C ASN A 730 -26.72 -17.61 -0.09
N TRP A 731 -25.74 -17.42 -0.96
CA TRP A 731 -25.42 -16.09 -1.51
C TRP A 731 -26.58 -15.52 -2.36
N ALA A 732 -26.90 -14.25 -2.15
CA ALA A 732 -27.84 -13.48 -2.97
C ALA A 732 -27.16 -12.89 -4.21
N SER A 733 -27.87 -12.93 -5.35
CA SER A 733 -27.51 -12.19 -6.55
C SER A 733 -27.85 -10.70 -6.38
N ILE A 734 -27.03 -9.84 -6.99
CA ILE A 734 -27.17 -8.37 -6.97
C ILE A 734 -28.50 -7.94 -7.60
N PHE A 735 -29.01 -8.69 -8.60
CA PHE A 735 -30.31 -8.49 -9.22
C PHE A 735 -31.41 -9.42 -8.66
N GLY A 736 -31.23 -9.92 -7.43
CA GLY A 736 -32.22 -10.71 -6.70
C GLY A 736 -32.15 -12.23 -6.92
N GLY A 737 -32.74 -12.97 -5.98
CA GLY A 737 -32.69 -14.43 -5.91
C GLY A 737 -31.30 -14.97 -5.55
N SER A 738 -31.08 -16.28 -5.75
CA SER A 738 -29.79 -16.92 -5.52
C SER A 738 -28.72 -16.44 -6.51
N ALA A 739 -27.48 -16.29 -6.03
CA ALA A 739 -26.28 -16.11 -6.85
C ALA A 739 -25.85 -17.40 -7.59
N TRP A 740 -26.63 -18.47 -7.52
CA TRP A 740 -26.36 -19.74 -8.19
C TRP A 740 -27.46 -20.10 -9.17
N ALA A 741 -27.08 -20.73 -10.28
CA ALA A 741 -28.01 -21.28 -11.27
C ALA A 741 -27.64 -22.73 -11.61
N TYR A 742 -28.64 -23.61 -11.64
CA TYR A 742 -28.44 -25.04 -11.88
C TYR A 742 -28.36 -25.37 -13.38
N ASP A 743 -27.45 -26.27 -13.74
CA ASP A 743 -27.30 -26.83 -15.08
C ASP A 743 -27.70 -28.31 -15.06
N GLU A 744 -28.92 -28.62 -15.50
CA GLU A 744 -29.43 -30.00 -15.56
C GLU A 744 -28.53 -30.98 -16.36
N PRO A 745 -27.82 -30.58 -17.44
CA PRO A 745 -26.87 -31.46 -18.14
C PRO A 745 -25.64 -31.92 -17.33
N THR A 746 -25.14 -31.11 -16.40
CA THR A 746 -23.95 -31.46 -15.58
C THR A 746 -24.25 -31.72 -14.10
N GLU A 747 -25.52 -31.63 -13.69
CA GLU A 747 -26.01 -31.81 -12.33
C GLU A 747 -25.32 -30.93 -11.26
N GLU A 748 -24.80 -29.77 -11.68
CA GLU A 748 -24.09 -28.81 -10.83
C GLU A 748 -24.67 -27.39 -10.98
N TYR A 749 -24.43 -26.55 -9.98
CA TYR A 749 -24.67 -25.12 -10.03
C TYR A 749 -23.43 -24.37 -10.53
N TYR A 750 -23.64 -23.28 -11.28
CA TYR A 750 -22.60 -22.27 -11.55
C TYR A 750 -22.92 -20.96 -10.82
N LEU A 751 -21.86 -20.26 -10.41
CA LEU A 751 -21.95 -18.95 -9.77
C LEU A 751 -22.29 -17.87 -10.80
N ARG A 752 -23.18 -16.95 -10.41
CA ARG A 752 -23.53 -15.72 -11.12
C ARG A 752 -23.86 -14.62 -10.09
N LEU A 753 -23.03 -13.59 -9.96
CA LEU A 753 -23.34 -12.49 -9.02
C LEU A 753 -24.45 -11.57 -9.56
N PHE A 754 -24.67 -11.57 -10.87
CA PHE A 754 -25.62 -10.72 -11.60
C PHE A 754 -26.79 -11.54 -12.18
N CYS A 755 -27.23 -11.32 -13.42
CA CYS A 755 -28.25 -12.15 -14.06
C CYS A 755 -27.81 -13.63 -14.12
N LYS A 756 -28.78 -14.53 -14.31
CA LYS A 756 -28.49 -15.96 -14.55
C LYS A 756 -27.58 -16.13 -15.78
N GLU A 757 -27.76 -15.27 -16.77
CA GLU A 757 -27.05 -15.23 -18.03
C GLU A 757 -25.66 -14.56 -17.94
N GLN A 758 -25.21 -14.17 -16.73
CA GLN A 758 -23.89 -13.61 -16.42
C GLN A 758 -23.06 -14.53 -15.48
N PRO A 759 -22.65 -15.74 -15.92
CA PRO A 759 -21.79 -16.63 -15.13
C PRO A 759 -20.41 -16.04 -14.81
N ASP A 760 -20.01 -16.15 -13.55
CA ASP A 760 -18.75 -15.61 -13.01
C ASP A 760 -17.52 -16.39 -13.51
N LEU A 761 -16.52 -15.64 -13.98
CA LEU A 761 -15.22 -16.16 -14.37
C LEU A 761 -14.40 -16.57 -13.15
N ASN A 762 -13.71 -17.70 -13.26
CA ASN A 762 -12.84 -18.23 -12.22
C ASN A 762 -11.42 -17.64 -12.36
N TRP A 763 -11.18 -16.50 -11.71
CA TRP A 763 -9.88 -15.81 -11.71
C TRP A 763 -8.74 -16.60 -11.06
N GLU A 764 -9.06 -17.60 -10.23
CA GLU A 764 -8.07 -18.53 -9.69
C GLU A 764 -7.43 -19.42 -10.79
N ASN A 765 -8.01 -19.46 -12.00
CA ASN A 765 -7.47 -20.19 -13.15
C ASN A 765 -6.53 -19.31 -13.99
N PRO A 766 -5.20 -19.61 -14.07
CA PRO A 766 -4.25 -18.80 -14.83
C PRO A 766 -4.53 -18.74 -16.34
N ALA A 767 -5.36 -19.62 -16.90
CA ALA A 767 -5.78 -19.51 -18.30
C ALA A 767 -6.79 -18.37 -18.53
N VAL A 768 -7.68 -18.11 -17.56
CA VAL A 768 -8.63 -16.99 -17.60
C VAL A 768 -7.88 -15.66 -17.51
N VAL A 769 -6.95 -15.55 -16.55
CA VAL A 769 -6.10 -14.35 -16.39
C VAL A 769 -5.36 -14.02 -17.69
N ARG A 770 -4.73 -15.01 -18.33
CA ARG A 770 -4.04 -14.82 -19.61
C ARG A 770 -4.96 -14.37 -20.75
N GLU A 771 -6.13 -14.98 -20.91
CA GLU A 771 -7.07 -14.57 -21.97
C GLU A 771 -7.61 -13.15 -21.74
N VAL A 772 -7.85 -12.73 -20.49
CA VAL A 772 -8.23 -11.34 -20.17
C VAL A 772 -7.08 -10.37 -20.47
N HIS A 773 -5.86 -10.73 -20.10
CA HIS A 773 -4.65 -9.95 -20.44
C HIS A 773 -4.49 -9.81 -21.97
N ASP A 774 -4.82 -10.84 -22.74
CA ASP A 774 -4.78 -10.81 -24.21
C ASP A 774 -6.05 -10.19 -24.86
N ILE A 775 -7.12 -9.95 -24.10
CA ILE A 775 -8.23 -9.06 -24.49
C ILE A 775 -7.81 -7.61 -24.32
N MET A 776 -7.19 -7.25 -23.19
CA MET A 776 -6.65 -5.91 -22.95
C MET A 776 -5.64 -5.52 -24.05
N LYS A 777 -4.62 -6.35 -24.29
CA LYS A 777 -3.61 -6.10 -25.33
C LYS A 777 -4.21 -5.96 -26.73
N PHE A 778 -5.25 -6.74 -27.08
CA PHE A 778 -5.94 -6.63 -28.37
C PHE A 778 -6.55 -5.24 -28.59
N TRP A 779 -7.17 -4.67 -27.55
CA TRP A 779 -7.79 -3.35 -27.63
C TRP A 779 -6.76 -2.21 -27.53
N LEU A 780 -5.77 -2.30 -26.64
CA LEU A 780 -4.68 -1.33 -26.55
C LEU A 780 -3.87 -1.26 -27.86
N THR A 781 -3.59 -2.41 -28.51
CA THR A 781 -2.92 -2.49 -29.83
C THR A 781 -3.74 -1.81 -30.95
N LYS A 782 -5.05 -1.61 -30.77
CA LYS A 782 -5.91 -0.85 -31.70
C LYS A 782 -5.93 0.65 -31.45
N GLY A 783 -5.25 1.15 -30.41
CA GLY A 783 -5.23 2.56 -30.05
C GLY A 783 -6.30 2.96 -29.02
N VAL A 784 -6.81 2.00 -28.23
CA VAL A 784 -7.57 2.33 -27.01
C VAL A 784 -6.59 2.86 -25.96
N ASP A 785 -6.94 3.96 -25.30
CA ASP A 785 -6.10 4.71 -24.36
C ASP A 785 -6.26 4.27 -22.90
N GLY A 786 -7.15 3.32 -22.61
CA GLY A 786 -7.41 2.85 -21.25
C GLY A 786 -8.72 2.07 -21.08
N PHE A 787 -8.98 1.66 -19.85
CA PHE A 787 -10.18 0.91 -19.47
C PHE A 787 -10.93 1.49 -18.26
N ARG A 788 -12.26 1.48 -18.31
CA ARG A 788 -13.09 1.43 -17.10
C ARG A 788 -13.30 -0.05 -16.80
N MET A 789 -12.97 -0.50 -15.60
CA MET A 789 -13.03 -1.91 -15.24
C MET A 789 -14.28 -2.18 -14.42
N ASP A 790 -15.23 -2.90 -15.01
CA ASP A 790 -16.55 -3.18 -14.42
C ASP A 790 -16.42 -4.09 -13.19
N VAL A 791 -17.01 -3.64 -12.08
CA VAL A 791 -17.05 -4.34 -10.78
C VAL A 791 -15.75 -5.07 -10.43
N ILE A 792 -14.61 -4.43 -10.69
CA ILE A 792 -13.31 -5.12 -10.78
C ILE A 792 -12.85 -5.69 -9.43
N ASN A 793 -13.39 -5.17 -8.33
CA ASN A 793 -13.10 -5.71 -7.00
C ASN A 793 -13.80 -7.04 -6.69
N LEU A 794 -14.74 -7.51 -7.52
CA LEU A 794 -15.46 -8.76 -7.32
C LEU A 794 -14.74 -9.99 -7.91
N ILE A 795 -13.64 -9.79 -8.64
CA ILE A 795 -12.98 -10.86 -9.43
C ILE A 795 -12.40 -11.99 -8.58
N SER A 796 -11.82 -11.67 -7.41
CA SER A 796 -11.28 -12.65 -6.47
C SER A 796 -12.36 -13.08 -5.48
N LYS A 797 -12.64 -14.39 -5.39
CA LYS A 797 -13.64 -14.95 -4.47
C LYS A 797 -12.95 -15.61 -3.28
N THR A 798 -13.51 -15.48 -2.09
CA THR A 798 -12.98 -16.13 -0.88
C THR A 798 -12.98 -17.66 -1.05
N PRO A 799 -11.82 -18.34 -0.82
CA PRO A 799 -11.72 -19.80 -0.95
C PRO A 799 -12.80 -20.56 -0.18
N GLY A 800 -13.26 -21.66 -0.76
CA GLY A 800 -14.37 -22.46 -0.23
C GLY A 800 -15.77 -21.93 -0.56
N LEU A 801 -15.94 -20.62 -0.81
CA LEU A 801 -17.23 -19.96 -1.03
C LEU A 801 -18.22 -20.19 0.14
N PRO A 802 -17.86 -19.80 1.38
CA PRO A 802 -18.65 -20.09 2.58
C PRO A 802 -20.01 -19.37 2.59
N ASP A 803 -20.98 -19.90 3.34
CA ASP A 803 -22.25 -19.22 3.58
C ASP A 803 -22.08 -17.82 4.17
N ALA A 804 -22.91 -16.88 3.71
CA ALA A 804 -22.99 -15.55 4.25
C ALA A 804 -23.80 -15.51 5.55
N ALA A 805 -23.41 -14.60 6.45
CA ALA A 805 -24.11 -14.40 7.71
C ALA A 805 -25.56 -13.95 7.46
N VAL A 806 -26.51 -14.51 8.21
CA VAL A 806 -27.93 -14.14 8.11
C VAL A 806 -28.13 -12.74 8.69
N THR A 807 -28.09 -11.74 7.81
CA THR A 807 -28.22 -10.31 8.11
C THR A 807 -29.61 -9.77 7.75
N VAL A 808 -30.33 -10.45 6.86
CA VAL A 808 -31.73 -10.15 6.50
C VAL A 808 -32.59 -11.38 6.86
N PRO A 809 -33.17 -11.47 8.07
CA PRO A 809 -33.80 -12.69 8.57
C PRO A 809 -34.96 -13.26 7.74
N ASP A 810 -35.67 -12.39 7.00
CA ASP A 810 -36.82 -12.76 6.17
C ASP A 810 -36.44 -13.07 4.70
N GLN A 811 -35.17 -13.39 4.43
CA GLN A 811 -34.70 -13.77 3.08
C GLN A 811 -33.91 -15.10 3.13
N GLU A 812 -34.19 -15.97 2.16
CA GLU A 812 -33.46 -17.23 1.96
C GLU A 812 -32.00 -16.99 1.56
N PHE A 813 -31.79 -16.02 0.66
CA PHE A 813 -30.46 -15.64 0.17
C PHE A 813 -29.97 -14.35 0.82
N GLN A 814 -28.68 -14.30 1.15
CA GLN A 814 -28.07 -13.27 2.00
C GLN A 814 -27.02 -12.44 1.23
N PRO A 815 -26.88 -11.12 1.52
CA PRO A 815 -25.84 -10.29 0.91
C PRO A 815 -24.43 -10.79 1.25
N ALA A 816 -23.71 -11.29 0.23
CA ALA A 816 -22.44 -12.01 0.42
C ALA A 816 -21.18 -11.21 0.01
N HIS A 817 -21.29 -9.88 -0.14
CA HIS A 817 -20.20 -9.02 -0.64
C HIS A 817 -18.87 -9.16 0.12
N LEU A 818 -18.89 -9.47 1.43
CA LEU A 818 -17.69 -9.74 2.24
C LEU A 818 -16.87 -10.97 1.78
N TYR A 819 -17.37 -11.77 0.83
CA TYR A 819 -16.71 -12.97 0.31
C TYR A 819 -16.32 -12.88 -1.18
N TYR A 820 -16.54 -11.72 -1.81
CA TYR A 820 -16.14 -11.49 -3.19
C TYR A 820 -15.66 -10.06 -3.47
N ALA A 821 -16.21 -9.03 -2.81
CA ALA A 821 -15.70 -7.66 -2.93
C ALA A 821 -14.41 -7.51 -2.12
N ASN A 822 -13.38 -6.95 -2.76
CA ASN A 822 -12.03 -6.79 -2.20
C ASN A 822 -11.40 -8.14 -1.79
N GLY A 823 -11.69 -9.21 -2.55
CA GLY A 823 -11.24 -10.57 -2.26
C GLY A 823 -9.72 -10.78 -2.25
N PRO A 824 -9.23 -11.88 -1.65
CA PRO A 824 -7.86 -12.01 -1.15
C PRO A 824 -6.73 -11.94 -2.19
N ARG A 825 -7.03 -12.10 -3.49
CA ARG A 825 -6.07 -11.97 -4.59
C ARG A 825 -6.33 -10.76 -5.50
N LEU A 826 -7.28 -9.88 -5.17
CA LEU A 826 -7.62 -8.72 -6.00
C LEU A 826 -6.38 -7.93 -6.43
N HIS A 827 -5.57 -7.50 -5.46
CA HIS A 827 -4.38 -6.69 -5.68
C HIS A 827 -3.29 -7.39 -6.52
N GLU A 828 -3.26 -8.73 -6.54
CA GLU A 828 -2.39 -9.50 -7.43
C GLU A 828 -2.81 -9.30 -8.90
N PHE A 829 -4.11 -9.47 -9.18
CA PHE A 829 -4.68 -9.27 -10.51
C PHE A 829 -4.61 -7.80 -10.96
N LEU A 830 -4.83 -6.84 -10.06
CA LEU A 830 -4.71 -5.40 -10.38
C LEU A 830 -3.28 -5.00 -10.79
N ARG A 831 -2.24 -5.58 -10.16
CA ARG A 831 -0.84 -5.39 -10.60
C ARG A 831 -0.58 -6.05 -11.96
N GLY A 832 -1.14 -7.24 -12.19
CA GLY A 832 -1.10 -7.90 -13.50
C GLY A 832 -1.73 -7.08 -14.64
N PHE A 833 -2.76 -6.28 -14.35
CA PHE A 833 -3.27 -5.28 -15.29
C PHE A 833 -2.32 -4.11 -15.46
N ARG A 834 -1.72 -3.61 -14.39
CA ARG A 834 -0.82 -2.44 -14.44
C ARG A 834 0.37 -2.67 -15.36
N GLU A 835 1.01 -3.85 -15.30
CA GLU A 835 2.11 -4.22 -16.20
C GLU A 835 1.75 -4.01 -17.67
N ILE A 836 0.52 -4.37 -18.06
CA ILE A 836 0.00 -4.19 -19.43
C ILE A 836 -0.36 -2.73 -19.72
N LEU A 837 -0.78 -1.95 -18.72
CA LEU A 837 -1.16 -0.55 -18.89
C LEU A 837 0.07 0.37 -19.03
N ASP A 838 1.16 0.06 -18.32
CA ASP A 838 2.43 0.81 -18.40
C ASP A 838 3.06 0.75 -19.81
N ASP A 839 2.97 -0.39 -20.50
CA ASP A 839 3.48 -0.58 -21.88
C ASP A 839 2.85 0.37 -22.93
N TYR A 840 1.71 1.00 -22.63
CA TYR A 840 0.91 1.79 -23.59
C TYR A 840 0.59 3.24 -23.13
N ASP A 841 1.14 3.73 -22.00
CA ASP A 841 0.68 4.98 -21.33
C ASP A 841 -0.84 4.98 -21.07
N ALA A 842 -1.38 3.80 -20.73
CA ALA A 842 -2.81 3.57 -20.62
C ALA A 842 -3.34 3.87 -19.21
N PHE A 843 -4.57 4.39 -19.20
CA PHE A 843 -5.31 4.76 -18.00
C PHE A 843 -6.25 3.62 -17.55
N ALA A 844 -6.41 3.42 -16.24
CA ALA A 844 -7.45 2.56 -15.69
C ALA A 844 -8.21 3.20 -14.53
N VAL A 845 -9.54 3.14 -14.60
CA VAL A 845 -10.45 3.40 -13.47
C VAL A 845 -11.20 2.13 -13.11
N GLY A 846 -11.06 1.67 -11.86
CA GLY A 846 -11.86 0.56 -11.35
C GLY A 846 -13.22 1.02 -10.88
N GLU A 847 -14.26 0.26 -11.19
CA GLU A 847 -15.48 0.31 -10.40
C GLU A 847 -15.38 -0.66 -9.23
N MET A 848 -15.57 -0.17 -8.01
CA MET A 848 -15.40 -0.96 -6.79
C MET A 848 -16.55 -0.72 -5.80
N PRO A 849 -17.74 -1.29 -6.04
CA PRO A 849 -18.84 -1.23 -5.06
C PRO A 849 -18.42 -1.87 -3.72
N TRP A 850 -19.01 -1.40 -2.63
CA TRP A 850 -18.70 -1.75 -1.23
C TRP A 850 -17.29 -1.38 -0.71
N ALA A 851 -16.37 -0.87 -1.53
CA ALA A 851 -15.05 -0.40 -1.09
C ALA A 851 -15.13 0.93 -0.30
N LYS A 852 -15.57 0.85 0.97
CA LYS A 852 -15.84 2.02 1.84
C LYS A 852 -14.74 2.27 2.87
N ASN A 853 -13.90 1.27 3.14
CA ASN A 853 -12.70 1.41 3.94
C ASN A 853 -11.66 2.25 3.17
N GLU A 854 -10.95 3.13 3.88
CA GLU A 854 -9.90 3.96 3.28
C GLU A 854 -8.68 3.12 2.91
N GLY A 855 -8.38 2.06 3.68
CA GLY A 855 -7.32 1.11 3.38
C GLY A 855 -7.49 0.45 2.01
N ASP A 856 -8.56 -0.33 1.82
CA ASP A 856 -8.86 -1.07 0.57
C ASP A 856 -8.83 -0.17 -0.68
N VAL A 857 -9.32 1.06 -0.52
CA VAL A 857 -9.36 2.07 -1.57
C VAL A 857 -7.96 2.57 -1.92
N ILE A 858 -7.19 3.01 -0.91
CA ILE A 858 -5.82 3.51 -1.11
C ILE A 858 -4.92 2.39 -1.62
N ASP A 859 -5.09 1.16 -1.15
CA ASP A 859 -4.37 -0.01 -1.66
C ASP A 859 -4.61 -0.26 -3.17
N SER A 860 -5.74 0.18 -3.70
CA SER A 860 -6.08 0.04 -5.12
C SER A 860 -5.61 1.20 -5.99
N VAL A 861 -5.29 2.39 -5.42
CA VAL A 861 -5.00 3.62 -6.19
C VAL A 861 -3.77 4.42 -5.77
N ALA A 862 -3.09 4.05 -4.69
CA ALA A 862 -1.88 4.72 -4.24
C ALA A 862 -0.78 4.60 -5.30
N SER A 863 -0.25 5.73 -5.77
CA SER A 863 0.64 5.79 -6.94
C SER A 863 1.86 4.85 -6.87
N GLN A 864 2.39 4.63 -5.67
CA GLN A 864 3.53 3.76 -5.38
C GLN A 864 3.20 2.26 -5.47
N ARG A 865 1.93 1.85 -5.32
CA ARG A 865 1.52 0.44 -5.36
C ARG A 865 1.37 -0.13 -6.78
N LYS A 866 1.30 0.74 -7.80
CA LYS A 866 1.21 0.34 -9.21
C LYS A 866 0.04 -0.61 -9.48
N GLU A 867 -1.17 -0.16 -9.15
CA GLU A 867 -2.42 -0.86 -9.41
C GLU A 867 -3.29 -0.01 -10.37
N LEU A 868 -4.41 0.55 -9.92
CA LEU A 868 -5.28 1.41 -10.73
C LEU A 868 -4.88 2.88 -10.62
N ASN A 869 -5.33 3.73 -11.54
CA ASN A 869 -5.06 5.17 -11.48
C ASN A 869 -6.05 5.92 -10.57
N MET A 870 -7.27 5.41 -10.45
CA MET A 870 -8.34 5.88 -9.58
C MET A 870 -9.45 4.81 -9.52
N ILE A 871 -10.44 4.99 -8.64
CA ILE A 871 -11.66 4.17 -8.62
C ILE A 871 -12.92 5.01 -8.41
N PHE A 872 -14.07 4.50 -8.85
CA PHE A 872 -15.37 5.10 -8.56
C PHE A 872 -15.82 4.79 -7.13
N GLN A 873 -15.93 5.84 -6.31
CA GLN A 873 -16.45 5.76 -4.94
C GLN A 873 -17.97 5.83 -4.92
N PHE A 874 -18.63 4.87 -4.27
CA PHE A 874 -20.09 4.79 -4.27
C PHE A 874 -20.77 5.58 -3.14
N ASP A 875 -20.05 6.08 -2.14
CA ASP A 875 -20.65 6.70 -0.94
C ASP A 875 -21.68 7.81 -1.24
N ILE A 876 -21.43 8.67 -2.22
CA ILE A 876 -22.37 9.75 -2.61
C ILE A 876 -23.64 9.17 -3.25
N VAL A 877 -23.51 8.12 -4.07
CA VAL A 877 -24.65 7.47 -4.75
C VAL A 877 -25.28 6.33 -3.94
N ASP A 878 -24.76 6.07 -2.74
CA ASP A 878 -25.30 5.18 -1.71
C ASP A 878 -25.90 5.92 -0.50
N MET A 879 -25.71 7.23 -0.36
CA MET A 879 -26.06 7.93 0.89
C MET A 879 -27.56 7.90 1.22
N ASP A 880 -28.42 7.78 0.21
CA ASP A 880 -29.88 7.64 0.30
C ASP A 880 -30.39 6.19 0.18
N ASN A 881 -29.50 5.19 0.09
CA ASN A 881 -29.89 3.77 0.05
C ASN A 881 -30.21 3.26 1.47
N GLY A 882 -31.46 2.78 1.65
CA GLY A 882 -31.99 2.30 2.93
C GLY A 882 -31.53 0.89 3.32
N PRO A 883 -31.95 0.40 4.51
CA PRO A 883 -31.49 -0.88 5.04
C PRO A 883 -31.97 -2.09 4.22
N GLY A 884 -33.00 -1.94 3.37
CA GLY A 884 -33.44 -2.95 2.40
C GLY A 884 -32.73 -2.87 1.04
N GLY A 885 -31.67 -2.06 0.89
CA GLY A 885 -30.94 -1.87 -0.36
C GLY A 885 -31.36 -0.62 -1.15
N LYS A 886 -31.04 -0.61 -2.46
CA LYS A 886 -31.21 0.55 -3.36
C LYS A 886 -32.63 1.13 -3.31
N PHE A 887 -33.64 0.30 -3.55
CA PHE A 887 -35.06 0.67 -3.54
C PHE A 887 -35.71 0.64 -2.14
N SER A 888 -34.91 0.92 -1.09
CA SER A 888 -35.38 1.10 0.28
C SER A 888 -35.22 2.58 0.68
N PRO A 889 -36.26 3.21 1.26
CA PRO A 889 -36.24 4.63 1.56
C PRO A 889 -35.27 4.98 2.69
N LYS A 890 -34.50 6.05 2.50
CA LYS A 890 -33.66 6.68 3.52
C LYS A 890 -33.38 8.13 3.16
N GLN A 891 -33.56 9.01 4.13
CA GLN A 891 -33.19 10.43 3.99
C GLN A 891 -31.68 10.60 4.20
N TRP A 892 -31.06 11.39 3.33
CA TRP A 892 -29.69 11.86 3.47
C TRP A 892 -29.67 13.31 3.96
N SER A 893 -28.50 13.83 4.32
CA SER A 893 -28.33 15.23 4.75
C SER A 893 -27.09 15.86 4.12
N LEU A 894 -27.07 17.19 4.01
CA LEU A 894 -25.90 17.90 3.48
C LEU A 894 -24.65 17.68 4.35
N HIS A 895 -24.82 17.42 5.65
CA HIS A 895 -23.74 17.01 6.55
C HIS A 895 -23.10 15.68 6.13
N THR A 896 -23.93 14.70 5.76
CA THR A 896 -23.47 13.41 5.21
C THR A 896 -22.66 13.62 3.92
N LEU A 897 -23.19 14.40 2.98
CA LEU A 897 -22.52 14.69 1.71
C LEU A 897 -21.18 15.43 1.92
N LYS A 898 -21.16 16.43 2.81
CA LYS A 898 -19.93 17.13 3.23
C LYS A 898 -18.90 16.19 3.82
N GLY A 899 -19.32 15.29 4.72
CA GLY A 899 -18.44 14.31 5.35
C GLY A 899 -17.81 13.35 4.34
N ILE A 900 -18.59 12.87 3.36
CA ILE A 900 -18.11 11.99 2.29
C ILE A 900 -17.10 12.71 1.38
N VAL A 901 -17.40 13.95 0.97
CA VAL A 901 -16.50 14.73 0.11
C VAL A 901 -15.21 15.08 0.86
N GLU A 902 -15.30 15.57 2.10
CA GLU A 902 -14.13 15.93 2.91
C GLU A 902 -13.23 14.70 3.18
N LYS A 903 -13.82 13.54 3.48
CA LYS A 903 -13.12 12.26 3.59
C LYS A 903 -12.29 11.96 2.33
N TRP A 904 -12.95 11.80 1.18
CA TRP A 904 -12.27 11.35 -0.04
C TRP A 904 -11.35 12.42 -0.67
N GLN A 905 -11.64 13.70 -0.48
CA GLN A 905 -10.74 14.78 -0.92
C GLN A 905 -9.46 14.85 -0.09
N THR A 906 -9.53 14.55 1.21
CA THR A 906 -8.38 14.59 2.11
C THR A 906 -7.57 13.30 2.02
N CYS A 907 -8.22 12.14 2.18
CA CYS A 907 -7.59 10.82 2.16
C CYS A 907 -6.78 10.56 0.87
N MET A 908 -7.33 10.86 -0.32
CA MET A 908 -6.59 10.68 -1.57
C MET A 908 -5.39 11.62 -1.70
N PHE A 909 -5.48 12.85 -1.16
CA PHE A 909 -4.39 13.83 -1.22
C PHE A 909 -3.24 13.43 -0.29
N GLU A 910 -3.56 12.95 0.91
CA GLU A 910 -2.58 12.55 1.93
C GLU A 910 -1.89 11.22 1.62
N ASN A 911 -2.57 10.28 0.94
CA ASN A 911 -2.06 8.93 0.67
C ASN A 911 -1.60 8.72 -0.80
N HIS A 912 -1.33 9.80 -1.53
CA HIS A 912 -0.89 9.78 -2.95
C HIS A 912 -1.82 8.97 -3.89
N GLY A 913 -3.11 8.94 -3.59
CA GLY A 913 -4.17 8.37 -4.44
C GLY A 913 -4.77 9.39 -5.41
N TRP A 914 -5.89 9.03 -6.04
CA TRP A 914 -6.63 9.95 -6.91
C TRP A 914 -8.13 9.63 -6.97
N ASN A 915 -8.96 10.68 -7.00
CA ASN A 915 -10.42 10.57 -7.06
C ASN A 915 -10.94 10.48 -8.51
N ALA A 916 -11.95 9.63 -8.73
CA ALA A 916 -12.90 9.80 -9.83
C ALA A 916 -14.09 10.64 -9.34
N LEU A 917 -14.33 11.80 -9.95
CA LEU A 917 -15.38 12.75 -9.57
C LEU A 917 -16.60 12.58 -10.50
N PHE A 918 -17.69 12.03 -9.97
CA PHE A 918 -18.93 11.80 -10.72
C PHE A 918 -20.17 12.01 -9.83
N LEU A 919 -21.33 12.20 -10.47
CA LEU A 919 -22.65 12.21 -9.82
C LEU A 919 -23.71 11.45 -10.63
N GLU A 920 -23.44 11.17 -11.90
CA GLU A 920 -24.25 10.36 -12.79
C GLU A 920 -23.33 9.37 -13.50
N ASN A 921 -23.87 8.20 -13.78
CA ASN A 921 -23.35 7.22 -14.73
C ASN A 921 -24.57 6.41 -15.23
N HIS A 922 -24.36 5.43 -16.10
CA HIS A 922 -25.47 4.63 -16.65
C HIS A 922 -26.26 3.74 -15.65
N ASP A 923 -25.88 3.66 -14.37
CA ASP A 923 -26.57 2.90 -13.31
C ASP A 923 -27.21 3.78 -12.22
N GLN A 924 -26.96 5.09 -12.28
CA GLN A 924 -27.41 6.07 -11.30
C GLN A 924 -28.39 7.04 -11.94
N SER A 925 -29.47 7.36 -11.22
CA SER A 925 -30.47 8.32 -11.70
C SER A 925 -29.94 9.75 -11.78
N ARG A 926 -30.71 10.65 -12.40
CA ARG A 926 -30.24 12.00 -12.73
C ARG A 926 -29.98 12.82 -11.48
N SER A 927 -28.74 13.32 -11.35
CA SER A 927 -28.23 13.98 -10.16
C SER A 927 -29.07 15.20 -9.75
N VAL A 928 -29.58 15.95 -10.74
CA VAL A 928 -30.47 17.08 -10.50
C VAL A 928 -31.79 16.64 -9.87
N SER A 929 -32.37 15.51 -10.28
CA SER A 929 -33.61 14.96 -9.71
C SER A 929 -33.42 14.23 -8.37
N ARG A 930 -32.27 13.59 -8.15
CA ARG A 930 -31.99 12.82 -6.93
C ARG A 930 -31.48 13.67 -5.77
N PHE A 931 -30.61 14.64 -6.06
CA PHE A 931 -29.85 15.38 -5.04
C PHE A 931 -30.26 16.84 -4.86
N THR A 932 -31.31 17.32 -5.54
CA THR A 932 -31.83 18.69 -5.33
C THR A 932 -33.37 18.72 -5.30
N PRO A 933 -34.00 19.47 -4.37
CA PRO A 933 -35.46 19.60 -4.27
C PRO A 933 -36.01 20.63 -5.28
N HIS A 934 -35.64 20.53 -6.56
CA HIS A 934 -35.91 21.58 -7.53
C HIS A 934 -37.35 21.56 -8.09
N SER A 935 -37.96 22.73 -8.18
CA SER A 935 -39.09 22.98 -9.08
C SER A 935 -38.63 22.98 -10.54
N SER A 936 -39.55 22.71 -11.47
CA SER A 936 -39.29 22.74 -12.92
C SER A 936 -38.73 24.10 -13.40
N SER A 937 -39.11 25.19 -12.73
CA SER A 937 -38.56 26.54 -12.92
C SER A 937 -37.06 26.64 -12.61
N ASN A 938 -36.59 25.95 -11.57
CA ASN A 938 -35.24 26.11 -11.03
C ASN A 938 -34.26 25.00 -11.44
N ARG A 939 -34.69 23.97 -12.20
CA ARG A 939 -33.81 22.87 -12.67
C ARG A 939 -32.51 23.36 -13.32
N LYS A 940 -32.56 24.44 -14.12
CA LYS A 940 -31.36 25.05 -14.73
C LYS A 940 -30.37 25.60 -13.69
N LEU A 941 -30.84 26.14 -12.57
CA LEU A 941 -29.98 26.66 -11.49
C LEU A 941 -29.41 25.50 -10.65
N ALA A 942 -30.24 24.53 -10.31
CA ALA A 942 -29.85 23.32 -9.58
C ALA A 942 -28.78 22.49 -10.33
N ALA A 943 -28.94 22.29 -11.64
CA ALA A 943 -27.94 21.59 -12.46
C ALA A 943 -26.58 22.33 -12.51
N LYS A 944 -26.60 23.67 -12.62
CA LYS A 944 -25.39 24.50 -12.55
C LYS A 944 -24.74 24.49 -11.16
N MET A 945 -25.55 24.45 -10.11
CA MET A 945 -25.08 24.32 -8.73
C MET A 945 -24.33 23.00 -8.52
N LEU A 946 -24.89 21.88 -8.99
CA LEU A 946 -24.21 20.58 -8.96
C LEU A 946 -22.91 20.59 -9.79
N ALA A 947 -22.90 21.22 -10.97
CA ALA A 947 -21.71 21.39 -11.79
C ALA A 947 -20.58 22.16 -11.06
N THR A 948 -20.92 23.25 -10.36
CA THR A 948 -19.99 24.02 -9.51
C THR A 948 -19.54 23.22 -8.28
N PHE A 949 -20.43 22.44 -7.67
CA PHE A 949 -20.12 21.60 -6.53
C PHE A 949 -19.08 20.53 -6.86
N ILE A 950 -19.26 19.76 -7.96
CA ILE A 950 -18.37 18.64 -8.32
C ILE A 950 -17.16 19.08 -9.17
N GLY A 951 -17.35 20.01 -10.10
CA GLY A 951 -16.39 20.36 -11.15
C GLY A 951 -15.09 21.02 -10.68
N PHE A 952 -15.02 21.43 -9.41
CA PHE A 952 -13.88 22.12 -8.82
C PHE A 952 -13.25 21.38 -7.62
N GLN A 953 -13.56 20.09 -7.45
CA GLN A 953 -12.91 19.19 -6.49
C GLN A 953 -11.60 18.59 -7.08
N SER A 954 -10.76 17.98 -6.25
CA SER A 954 -9.51 17.29 -6.63
C SER A 954 -9.82 15.91 -7.20
N GLY A 955 -9.24 15.54 -8.34
CA GLY A 955 -9.55 14.30 -9.04
C GLY A 955 -9.74 14.48 -10.56
N THR A 956 -10.17 13.41 -11.23
CA THR A 956 -10.54 13.41 -12.66
C THR A 956 -12.05 13.54 -12.79
N LEU A 957 -12.52 14.43 -13.65
CA LEU A 957 -13.94 14.77 -13.76
C LEU A 957 -14.63 13.85 -14.78
N PHE A 958 -15.75 13.24 -14.39
CA PHE A 958 -16.61 12.44 -15.25
C PHE A 958 -17.98 13.12 -15.40
N VAL A 959 -18.42 13.30 -16.64
CA VAL A 959 -19.74 13.82 -17.01
C VAL A 959 -20.49 12.73 -17.78
N TYR A 960 -21.72 12.43 -17.40
CA TYR A 960 -22.55 11.44 -18.09
C TYR A 960 -23.49 12.06 -19.12
N GLN A 961 -23.80 11.34 -20.21
CA GLN A 961 -24.65 11.84 -21.29
C GLN A 961 -26.03 12.36 -20.80
N GLY A 962 -26.30 13.65 -21.00
CA GLY A 962 -27.50 14.36 -20.53
C GLY A 962 -27.29 15.19 -19.25
N GLN A 963 -26.23 14.95 -18.49
CA GLN A 963 -25.88 15.74 -17.29
C GLN A 963 -25.44 17.17 -17.66
N GLU A 964 -24.79 17.33 -18.82
CA GLU A 964 -24.44 18.63 -19.40
C GLU A 964 -25.68 19.42 -19.83
N LEU A 965 -26.80 18.75 -20.11
CA LEU A 965 -28.09 19.37 -20.41
C LEU A 965 -28.93 19.64 -19.16
N GLY A 966 -28.64 18.97 -18.04
CA GLY A 966 -29.52 18.94 -16.88
C GLY A 966 -30.82 18.16 -17.16
N MET A 967 -30.72 17.05 -17.90
CA MET A 967 -31.82 16.07 -18.03
C MET A 967 -32.27 15.58 -16.64
N SER A 968 -33.57 15.46 -16.42
CA SER A 968 -34.17 14.95 -15.18
C SER A 968 -34.52 13.46 -15.29
N ASN A 969 -34.89 12.85 -14.15
CA ASN A 969 -35.53 11.53 -14.14
C ASN A 969 -36.74 11.48 -15.09
N LEU A 970 -37.15 10.25 -15.38
CA LEU A 970 -38.35 9.96 -16.17
C LEU A 970 -39.60 10.54 -15.47
N PRO A 971 -40.64 10.97 -16.21
CA PRO A 971 -41.86 11.50 -15.62
C PRO A 971 -42.54 10.50 -14.66
N ARG A 972 -43.07 11.01 -13.53
CA ARG A 972 -43.65 10.20 -12.46
C ARG A 972 -44.83 9.31 -12.93
N ASP A 973 -45.53 9.76 -13.96
CA ASP A 973 -46.70 9.10 -14.56
C ASP A 973 -46.34 8.03 -15.61
N TRP A 974 -45.05 7.81 -15.91
CA TRP A 974 -44.65 6.66 -16.72
C TRP A 974 -44.92 5.35 -15.96
N PRO A 975 -45.62 4.38 -16.57
CA PRO A 975 -45.91 3.11 -15.94
C PRO A 975 -44.66 2.22 -15.89
N ILE A 976 -44.68 1.19 -15.04
CA ILE A 976 -43.50 0.35 -14.77
C ILE A 976 -43.01 -0.42 -16.00
N GLU A 977 -43.87 -0.65 -16.99
CA GLU A 977 -43.54 -1.27 -18.28
C GLU A 977 -42.65 -0.38 -19.18
N GLU A 978 -42.48 0.91 -18.87
CA GLU A 978 -41.53 1.80 -19.56
C GLU A 978 -40.09 1.66 -19.03
N TYR A 979 -39.91 1.15 -17.81
CA TYR A 979 -38.62 0.81 -17.24
C TYR A 979 -38.20 -0.54 -17.86
N LYS A 980 -37.13 -0.55 -18.65
CA LYS A 980 -36.69 -1.73 -19.40
C LYS A 980 -35.60 -2.52 -18.67
N ASP A 981 -34.99 -1.93 -17.65
CA ASP A 981 -33.85 -2.50 -16.96
C ASP A 981 -34.17 -3.75 -16.11
N VAL A 982 -33.24 -4.70 -16.13
CA VAL A 982 -33.37 -6.00 -15.45
C VAL A 982 -33.29 -5.87 -13.92
N GLU A 983 -32.53 -4.90 -13.39
CA GLU A 983 -32.55 -4.55 -11.95
C GLU A 983 -33.97 -4.11 -11.55
N THR A 984 -34.52 -3.10 -12.24
CA THR A 984 -35.84 -2.55 -11.97
C THR A 984 -36.95 -3.62 -12.04
N GLN A 985 -36.96 -4.43 -13.10
CA GLN A 985 -38.01 -5.45 -13.29
C GLN A 985 -37.90 -6.61 -12.29
N ASN A 986 -36.70 -7.10 -11.98
CA ASN A 986 -36.53 -8.17 -10.98
C ASN A 986 -36.93 -7.69 -9.58
N PHE A 987 -36.46 -6.52 -9.15
CA PHE A 987 -36.83 -5.98 -7.84
C PHE A 987 -38.32 -5.62 -7.76
N TYR A 988 -38.94 -5.15 -8.85
CA TYR A 988 -40.39 -4.93 -8.89
C TYR A 988 -41.18 -6.22 -8.72
N GLN A 989 -40.80 -7.31 -9.40
CA GLN A 989 -41.49 -8.60 -9.23
C GLN A 989 -41.33 -9.14 -7.80
N LEU A 990 -40.13 -9.08 -7.22
CA LEU A 990 -39.89 -9.46 -5.82
C LEU A 990 -40.68 -8.58 -4.83
N ALA A 991 -40.79 -7.28 -5.09
CA ALA A 991 -41.60 -6.37 -4.28
C ALA A 991 -43.09 -6.70 -4.37
N ARG A 992 -43.63 -6.99 -5.56
CA ARG A 992 -45.04 -7.40 -5.75
C ARG A 992 -45.39 -8.70 -5.01
N GLU A 993 -44.46 -9.66 -4.99
CA GLU A 993 -44.65 -10.93 -4.29
C GLU A 993 -44.57 -10.74 -2.77
N LYS A 994 -43.56 -10.01 -2.27
CA LYS A 994 -43.37 -9.75 -0.84
C LYS A 994 -44.46 -8.83 -0.25
N LEU A 995 -44.98 -7.89 -1.03
CA LEU A 995 -45.97 -6.89 -0.62
C LEU A 995 -47.37 -7.19 -1.18
N ALA A 996 -47.67 -8.47 -1.42
CA ALA A 996 -48.95 -8.91 -1.99
C ALA A 996 -50.15 -8.54 -1.08
N GLY A 997 -50.85 -7.47 -1.43
CA GLY A 997 -51.97 -6.89 -0.66
C GLY A 997 -51.62 -5.64 0.16
N ASP A 998 -50.37 -5.19 0.13
CA ASP A 998 -49.92 -3.90 0.68
C ASP A 998 -49.68 -2.89 -0.45
N GLU A 999 -50.76 -2.23 -0.87
CA GLU A 999 -50.71 -1.19 -1.91
C GLU A 999 -49.86 0.03 -1.50
N VAL A 1000 -49.74 0.30 -0.20
CA VAL A 1000 -48.97 1.44 0.33
C VAL A 1000 -47.47 1.13 0.32
N GLY A 1001 -47.08 -0.07 0.75
CA GLY A 1001 -45.71 -0.56 0.62
C GLY A 1001 -45.26 -0.64 -0.84
N LEU A 1002 -46.13 -1.09 -1.75
CA LEU A 1002 -45.79 -1.19 -3.17
C LEU A 1002 -45.62 0.18 -3.85
N GLU A 1003 -46.48 1.16 -3.56
CA GLU A 1003 -46.30 2.55 -4.06
C GLU A 1003 -45.05 3.21 -3.44
N SER A 1004 -44.73 2.91 -2.17
CA SER A 1004 -43.49 3.37 -1.54
C SER A 1004 -42.23 2.77 -2.21
N PHE A 1005 -42.27 1.50 -2.63
CA PHE A 1005 -41.21 0.90 -3.45
C PHE A 1005 -41.12 1.58 -4.83
N LEU A 1006 -42.26 1.84 -5.47
CA LEU A 1006 -42.29 2.51 -6.77
C LEU A 1006 -41.77 3.96 -6.69
N ASP A 1007 -41.92 4.64 -5.57
CA ASP A 1007 -41.31 5.96 -5.34
C ASP A 1007 -39.78 5.91 -5.29
N GLU A 1008 -39.20 4.89 -4.68
CA GLU A 1008 -37.76 4.67 -4.72
C GLU A 1008 -37.27 4.28 -6.12
N VAL A 1009 -38.05 3.50 -6.88
CA VAL A 1009 -37.77 3.21 -8.31
C VAL A 1009 -37.76 4.49 -9.13
N ARG A 1010 -38.80 5.34 -9.03
CA ARG A 1010 -38.91 6.65 -9.72
C ARG A 1010 -37.85 7.67 -9.30
N LEU A 1011 -37.15 7.42 -8.17
CA LEU A 1011 -36.03 8.22 -7.70
C LEU A 1011 -34.67 7.68 -8.18
N LYS A 1012 -34.47 6.36 -8.22
CA LYS A 1012 -33.13 5.72 -8.27
C LYS A 1012 -32.87 4.72 -9.40
N ALA A 1013 -33.87 4.32 -10.20
CA ALA A 1013 -33.69 3.30 -11.23
C ALA A 1013 -32.65 3.67 -12.31
N ARG A 1014 -31.94 2.66 -12.83
CA ARG A 1014 -30.90 2.84 -13.88
C ARG A 1014 -31.50 3.42 -15.17
N ASP A 1015 -32.76 3.09 -15.44
CA ASP A 1015 -33.60 3.61 -16.53
C ASP A 1015 -33.56 5.16 -16.68
N HIS A 1016 -33.45 5.90 -15.58
CA HIS A 1016 -33.37 7.38 -15.61
C HIS A 1016 -32.11 7.91 -16.33
N ALA A 1017 -31.01 7.16 -16.30
CA ALA A 1017 -29.81 7.44 -17.08
C ALA A 1017 -29.87 6.87 -18.51
N ARG A 1018 -30.69 5.85 -18.75
CA ARG A 1018 -30.70 5.03 -19.98
C ARG A 1018 -31.68 5.51 -21.05
N SER A 1019 -32.56 6.48 -20.78
CA SER A 1019 -33.39 7.10 -21.82
C SER A 1019 -32.56 7.84 -22.90
N PRO A 1020 -33.01 7.88 -24.17
CA PRO A 1020 -32.25 8.50 -25.26
C PRO A 1020 -31.91 9.99 -25.09
N VAL A 1021 -30.72 10.37 -25.56
CA VAL A 1021 -30.20 11.74 -25.46
C VAL A 1021 -31.03 12.71 -26.30
N GLN A 1022 -31.40 13.82 -25.67
CA GLN A 1022 -32.29 14.83 -26.23
C GLN A 1022 -31.48 15.80 -27.11
N TRP A 1023 -31.28 15.47 -28.39
CA TRP A 1023 -30.46 16.27 -29.31
C TRP A 1023 -31.13 17.55 -29.79
N ASN A 1024 -32.42 17.51 -30.13
CA ASN A 1024 -33.19 18.66 -30.61
C ASN A 1024 -34.70 18.44 -30.37
N SER A 1025 -35.55 19.38 -30.79
CA SER A 1025 -37.00 19.33 -30.56
C SER A 1025 -37.81 18.57 -31.63
N LYS A 1026 -37.18 17.78 -32.49
CA LYS A 1026 -37.87 16.90 -33.46
C LYS A 1026 -38.40 15.64 -32.77
N GLU A 1027 -39.16 14.84 -33.51
CA GLU A 1027 -39.62 13.52 -33.07
C GLU A 1027 -38.47 12.68 -32.49
N TYR A 1028 -38.77 11.93 -31.43
CA TYR A 1028 -37.79 11.18 -30.62
C TYR A 1028 -36.58 12.01 -30.15
N GLY A 1029 -36.76 13.30 -29.86
CA GLY A 1029 -35.68 14.20 -29.46
C GLY A 1029 -34.57 14.37 -30.51
N GLY A 1030 -34.80 13.93 -31.75
CA GLY A 1030 -33.77 13.81 -32.78
C GLY A 1030 -32.65 12.81 -32.46
N PHE A 1031 -32.91 11.81 -31.61
CA PHE A 1031 -32.00 10.67 -31.37
C PHE A 1031 -32.04 9.65 -32.51
N SER A 1032 -33.23 9.38 -33.08
CA SER A 1032 -33.48 8.42 -34.16
C SER A 1032 -34.55 8.97 -35.12
N THR A 1033 -34.67 8.38 -36.31
CA THR A 1033 -35.81 8.55 -37.23
C THR A 1033 -36.91 7.50 -37.05
N SER A 1034 -36.71 6.54 -36.15
CA SER A 1034 -37.60 5.40 -35.87
C SER A 1034 -37.91 5.31 -34.38
N VAL A 1035 -38.91 4.50 -34.01
CA VAL A 1035 -39.30 4.28 -32.60
C VAL A 1035 -38.07 3.78 -31.81
N PRO A 1036 -37.58 4.52 -30.80
CA PRO A 1036 -36.41 4.12 -30.04
C PRO A 1036 -36.65 2.87 -29.17
N TRP A 1037 -35.58 2.15 -28.86
CA TRP A 1037 -35.62 0.96 -27.98
C TRP A 1037 -36.22 1.24 -26.59
N MET A 1038 -36.00 2.46 -26.08
CA MET A 1038 -36.58 3.01 -24.86
C MET A 1038 -37.11 4.42 -25.14
N ARG A 1039 -38.28 4.75 -24.59
CA ARG A 1039 -38.92 6.06 -24.79
C ARG A 1039 -38.01 7.23 -24.37
N VAL A 1040 -38.05 8.30 -25.14
CA VAL A 1040 -37.35 9.57 -24.85
C VAL A 1040 -38.12 10.36 -23.80
N ASN A 1041 -37.43 11.01 -22.86
CA ASN A 1041 -38.09 11.83 -21.83
C ASN A 1041 -38.92 12.94 -22.49
N ASP A 1042 -40.18 13.12 -22.05
CA ASP A 1042 -41.19 13.90 -22.77
C ASP A 1042 -40.87 15.42 -22.85
N ASP A 1043 -39.87 15.90 -22.10
CA ASP A 1043 -39.44 17.30 -22.10
C ASP A 1043 -38.43 17.68 -23.20
N TYR A 1044 -38.12 16.77 -24.14
CA TYR A 1044 -37.13 17.00 -25.22
C TYR A 1044 -37.39 18.25 -26.06
N GLY A 1045 -38.64 18.74 -26.14
CA GLY A 1045 -38.97 20.01 -26.80
C GLY A 1045 -38.41 21.26 -26.10
N GLN A 1046 -38.16 21.18 -24.79
CA GLN A 1046 -37.71 22.27 -23.91
C GLN A 1046 -36.28 22.07 -23.38
N CYS A 1047 -35.83 20.83 -23.27
CA CYS A 1047 -34.49 20.46 -22.86
C CYS A 1047 -33.82 19.64 -23.97
N ASN A 1048 -32.92 20.26 -24.73
CA ASN A 1048 -32.14 19.55 -25.74
C ASN A 1048 -30.81 20.25 -26.07
N ALA A 1049 -29.90 19.49 -26.68
CA ALA A 1049 -28.55 19.95 -27.04
C ALA A 1049 -28.55 21.10 -28.05
N GLU A 1050 -29.35 21.05 -29.11
CA GLU A 1050 -29.41 22.08 -30.17
C GLU A 1050 -29.77 23.47 -29.61
N GLN A 1051 -30.78 23.54 -28.72
CA GLN A 1051 -31.13 24.78 -28.03
C GLN A 1051 -30.06 25.20 -27.02
N GLN A 1052 -29.53 24.29 -26.20
CA GLN A 1052 -28.58 24.63 -25.14
C GLN A 1052 -27.17 24.96 -25.65
N PHE A 1053 -26.75 24.42 -26.78
CA PHE A 1053 -25.49 24.76 -27.45
C PHE A 1053 -25.49 26.19 -28.01
N ALA A 1054 -26.66 26.71 -28.38
CA ALA A 1054 -26.85 28.08 -28.89
C ALA A 1054 -27.10 29.13 -27.79
N ASP A 1055 -27.46 28.70 -26.57
CA ASP A 1055 -27.79 29.56 -25.42
C ASP A 1055 -26.56 29.70 -24.47
N PRO A 1056 -25.90 30.89 -24.39
CA PRO A 1056 -24.78 31.10 -23.47
C PRO A 1056 -25.16 30.98 -21.98
N SER A 1057 -26.46 31.08 -21.66
CA SER A 1057 -27.00 30.95 -20.30
C SER A 1057 -27.47 29.52 -19.96
N SER A 1058 -27.25 28.56 -20.86
CA SER A 1058 -27.68 27.17 -20.71
C SER A 1058 -26.90 26.39 -19.63
N VAL A 1059 -27.31 25.15 -19.37
CA VAL A 1059 -26.56 24.22 -18.52
C VAL A 1059 -25.30 23.74 -19.27
N PHE A 1060 -25.41 23.49 -20.58
CA PHE A 1060 -24.29 23.08 -21.44
C PHE A 1060 -23.17 24.12 -21.47
N SER A 1061 -23.51 25.38 -21.76
CA SER A 1061 -22.57 26.50 -21.78
C SER A 1061 -21.92 26.71 -20.41
N TYR A 1062 -22.64 26.42 -19.33
CA TYR A 1062 -22.09 26.49 -17.98
C TYR A 1062 -21.07 25.37 -17.71
N TRP A 1063 -21.38 24.12 -18.03
CA TRP A 1063 -20.41 23.01 -17.94
C TRP A 1063 -19.17 23.24 -18.79
N ARG A 1064 -19.32 23.83 -19.98
CA ARG A 1064 -18.17 24.24 -20.81
C ARG A 1064 -17.25 25.22 -20.05
N HIS A 1065 -17.81 26.27 -19.46
CA HIS A 1065 -17.05 27.21 -18.63
C HIS A 1065 -16.45 26.54 -17.37
N VAL A 1066 -17.13 25.56 -16.76
CA VAL A 1066 -16.58 24.77 -15.63
C VAL A 1066 -15.31 24.01 -16.06
N ILE A 1067 -15.35 23.31 -17.20
CA ILE A 1067 -14.22 22.54 -17.73
C ILE A 1067 -13.09 23.49 -18.20
N GLU A 1068 -13.43 24.60 -18.86
CA GLU A 1068 -12.47 25.65 -19.25
C GLU A 1068 -11.72 26.23 -18.04
N LEU A 1069 -12.45 26.62 -16.97
CA LEU A 1069 -11.86 27.16 -15.75
C LEU A 1069 -11.04 26.11 -14.98
N ARG A 1070 -11.51 24.86 -14.91
CA ARG A 1070 -10.77 23.74 -14.30
C ARG A 1070 -9.41 23.55 -14.97
N ARG A 1071 -9.36 23.61 -16.32
CA ARG A 1071 -8.13 23.50 -17.11
C ARG A 1071 -7.25 24.75 -17.01
N GLN A 1072 -7.84 25.94 -17.01
CA GLN A 1072 -7.12 27.22 -16.90
C GLN A 1072 -6.40 27.36 -15.56
N TYR A 1073 -7.05 27.00 -14.46
CA TYR A 1073 -6.53 27.12 -13.09
C TYR A 1073 -6.18 25.75 -12.48
N TYR A 1074 -5.61 24.85 -13.30
CA TYR A 1074 -5.33 23.46 -12.94
C TYR A 1074 -4.49 23.30 -11.65
N GLY A 1075 -3.55 24.21 -11.38
CA GLY A 1075 -2.73 24.20 -10.17
C GLY A 1075 -3.53 24.30 -8.86
N VAL A 1076 -4.73 24.90 -8.88
CA VAL A 1076 -5.64 24.97 -7.74
C VAL A 1076 -6.82 24.01 -7.88
N PHE A 1077 -7.44 23.88 -9.05
CA PHE A 1077 -8.64 23.03 -9.22
C PHE A 1077 -8.37 21.56 -9.52
N ILE A 1078 -7.18 21.19 -9.95
CA ILE A 1078 -6.81 19.79 -10.18
C ILE A 1078 -5.87 19.34 -9.07
N TYR A 1079 -4.79 20.09 -8.80
CA TYR A 1079 -3.74 19.69 -7.83
C TYR A 1079 -3.78 20.38 -6.46
N GLY A 1080 -4.69 21.33 -6.21
CA GLY A 1080 -4.75 22.05 -4.93
C GLY A 1080 -5.31 21.21 -3.78
N ARG A 1081 -4.84 21.44 -2.55
CA ARG A 1081 -5.39 20.84 -1.33
C ARG A 1081 -6.87 21.25 -1.15
N PHE A 1082 -7.69 20.38 -0.59
CA PHE A 1082 -9.08 20.67 -0.20
C PHE A 1082 -9.17 21.16 1.26
N GLU A 1083 -10.20 21.95 1.57
CA GLU A 1083 -10.54 22.34 2.95
C GLU A 1083 -12.05 22.63 3.07
N MET A 1084 -12.74 21.96 3.98
CA MET A 1084 -14.15 22.24 4.29
C MET A 1084 -14.24 23.54 5.09
N VAL A 1085 -15.09 24.48 4.67
CA VAL A 1085 -15.22 25.80 5.33
C VAL A 1085 -16.22 25.76 6.49
N ASP A 1086 -17.31 25.01 6.32
CA ASP A 1086 -18.38 24.87 7.32
C ASP A 1086 -19.04 23.50 7.13
N ARG A 1087 -18.65 22.52 7.96
CA ARG A 1087 -19.17 21.15 7.88
C ARG A 1087 -20.63 21.06 8.35
N GLU A 1088 -21.05 21.93 9.27
CA GLU A 1088 -22.30 21.79 10.02
C GLU A 1088 -23.48 22.55 9.39
N HIS A 1089 -23.26 23.54 8.52
CA HIS A 1089 -24.37 24.30 7.92
C HIS A 1089 -25.31 23.38 7.11
N PRO A 1090 -26.63 23.39 7.35
CA PRO A 1090 -27.54 22.39 6.77
C PRO A 1090 -27.87 22.62 5.28
N ALA A 1091 -27.72 23.84 4.78
CA ALA A 1091 -28.17 24.24 3.44
C ALA A 1091 -27.07 24.76 2.51
N VAL A 1092 -25.88 25.08 3.03
CA VAL A 1092 -24.79 25.69 2.24
C VAL A 1092 -23.57 24.80 2.32
N PHE A 1093 -23.09 24.35 1.16
CA PHE A 1093 -21.82 23.68 1.01
C PHE A 1093 -20.79 24.73 0.60
N CYS A 1094 -19.67 24.80 1.32
CA CYS A 1094 -18.57 25.70 1.01
C CYS A 1094 -17.23 25.03 1.30
N TYR A 1095 -16.31 25.13 0.35
CA TYR A 1095 -14.97 24.57 0.46
C TYR A 1095 -13.93 25.48 -0.20
N ASN A 1096 -12.70 25.43 0.29
CA ASN A 1096 -11.55 26.04 -0.37
C ASN A 1096 -10.78 24.99 -1.18
N ARG A 1097 -10.16 25.44 -2.27
CA ARG A 1097 -9.07 24.76 -2.96
C ARG A 1097 -7.84 25.63 -2.89
N ILE A 1098 -6.72 25.07 -2.43
CA ILE A 1098 -5.53 25.83 -2.02
C ILE A 1098 -4.30 25.29 -2.75
N SER A 1099 -3.61 26.18 -3.45
CA SER A 1099 -2.34 25.93 -4.14
C SER A 1099 -1.23 26.84 -3.59
N LYS A 1100 0.01 26.69 -4.05
CA LYS A 1100 1.13 27.55 -3.63
C LYS A 1100 0.94 29.04 -3.95
N THR A 1101 0.13 29.38 -4.95
CA THR A 1101 0.00 30.76 -5.47
C THR A 1101 -1.43 31.29 -5.52
N ALA A 1102 -2.42 30.47 -5.21
CA ALA A 1102 -3.84 30.83 -5.31
C ALA A 1102 -4.73 30.01 -4.37
N CYS A 1103 -5.75 30.67 -3.82
CA CYS A 1103 -6.84 30.07 -3.07
C CYS A 1103 -8.16 30.33 -3.84
N ALA A 1104 -8.98 29.31 -4.00
CA ALA A 1104 -10.32 29.44 -4.55
C ALA A 1104 -11.36 29.02 -3.51
N THR A 1105 -12.30 29.90 -3.18
CA THR A 1105 -13.46 29.59 -2.33
C THR A 1105 -14.67 29.31 -3.21
N ILE A 1106 -15.23 28.10 -3.10
CA ILE A 1106 -16.40 27.63 -3.84
C ILE A 1106 -17.59 27.62 -2.88
N VAL A 1107 -18.67 28.33 -3.24
CA VAL A 1107 -19.89 28.46 -2.43
C VAL A 1107 -21.09 27.95 -3.22
N THR A 1108 -21.91 27.09 -2.64
CA THR A 1108 -23.13 26.53 -3.23
C THR A 1108 -24.25 26.41 -2.18
N ASN A 1109 -25.39 27.06 -2.42
CA ASN A 1109 -26.66 26.75 -1.74
C ASN A 1109 -27.28 25.50 -2.35
N PHE A 1110 -27.64 24.51 -1.53
CA PHE A 1110 -28.24 23.24 -1.96
C PHE A 1110 -29.78 23.22 -1.93
N THR A 1111 -30.44 24.29 -1.46
CA THR A 1111 -31.91 24.33 -1.31
C THR A 1111 -32.59 25.24 -2.34
N GLU A 1112 -33.91 25.06 -2.48
CA GLU A 1112 -34.78 25.96 -3.26
C GLU A 1112 -35.17 27.24 -2.47
N ASP A 1113 -34.64 27.43 -1.26
CA ASP A 1113 -34.91 28.56 -0.38
C ASP A 1113 -33.72 29.54 -0.32
N GLU A 1114 -33.98 30.83 -0.12
CA GLU A 1114 -32.93 31.81 0.19
C GLU A 1114 -32.29 31.51 1.56
N GLN A 1115 -30.95 31.56 1.64
CA GLN A 1115 -30.19 31.27 2.86
C GLN A 1115 -29.40 32.49 3.32
N GLU A 1116 -29.55 32.86 4.59
CA GLU A 1116 -28.61 33.74 5.28
C GLU A 1116 -27.55 32.90 6.00
N TRP A 1117 -26.31 32.93 5.50
CA TRP A 1117 -25.17 32.22 6.11
C TRP A 1117 -24.20 33.21 6.74
N ALA A 1118 -23.58 32.85 7.86
CA ALA A 1118 -22.58 33.65 8.57
C ALA A 1118 -21.18 33.00 8.44
N PRO A 1119 -20.50 33.12 7.28
CA PRO A 1119 -19.23 32.45 7.03
C PRO A 1119 -18.11 32.78 8.04
N PRO A 1120 -17.10 31.90 8.20
CA PRO A 1120 -15.89 32.19 8.97
C PRO A 1120 -15.19 33.48 8.49
N GLN A 1121 -14.48 34.16 9.39
CA GLN A 1121 -13.86 35.45 9.10
C GLN A 1121 -12.86 35.39 7.93
N ALA A 1122 -12.05 34.33 7.81
CA ALA A 1122 -11.16 34.13 6.68
C ALA A 1122 -11.92 34.05 5.33
N THR A 1123 -13.05 33.33 5.31
CA THR A 1123 -13.96 33.25 4.16
C THR A 1123 -14.59 34.61 3.85
N ILE A 1124 -15.03 35.36 4.87
CA ILE A 1124 -15.54 36.74 4.72
C ILE A 1124 -14.53 37.65 4.05
N ASP A 1125 -13.23 37.48 4.34
CA ASP A 1125 -12.17 38.32 3.81
C ASP A 1125 -11.75 37.87 2.40
N SER A 1126 -11.68 36.55 2.13
CA SER A 1126 -11.57 35.97 0.76
C SER A 1126 -12.68 36.50 -0.16
N LEU A 1127 -13.94 36.45 0.29
CA LEU A 1127 -15.07 36.97 -0.46
C LEU A 1127 -14.95 38.46 -0.77
N LYS A 1128 -14.26 39.27 0.05
CA LYS A 1128 -14.08 40.71 -0.18
C LYS A 1128 -12.92 41.05 -1.09
N ASN A 1129 -11.82 40.32 -0.99
CA ASN A 1129 -10.56 40.64 -1.66
C ASN A 1129 -10.39 39.91 -3.00
N GLY A 1130 -10.91 38.68 -3.10
CA GLY A 1130 -10.83 37.85 -4.30
C GLY A 1130 -11.81 38.23 -5.41
N THR A 1131 -11.50 37.75 -6.62
CA THR A 1131 -12.29 38.00 -7.83
C THR A 1131 -13.28 36.86 -8.07
N THR A 1132 -14.57 37.17 -8.30
CA THR A 1132 -15.54 36.16 -8.73
C THR A 1132 -15.24 35.72 -10.16
N ILE A 1133 -14.89 34.45 -10.36
CA ILE A 1133 -14.53 33.89 -11.68
C ILE A 1133 -15.66 33.05 -12.31
N LEU A 1134 -16.63 32.62 -11.51
CA LEU A 1134 -17.84 31.91 -11.96
C LEU A 1134 -19.00 32.22 -11.03
N ALA A 1135 -20.22 32.37 -11.57
CA ALA A 1135 -21.48 32.43 -10.82
C ALA A 1135 -22.62 31.90 -11.70
N ASN A 1136 -23.62 31.21 -11.12
CA ASN A 1136 -24.80 30.77 -11.87
C ASN A 1136 -25.91 31.84 -12.00
N TYR A 1137 -25.75 32.97 -11.31
CA TYR A 1137 -26.50 34.22 -11.45
C TYR A 1137 -25.61 35.33 -12.04
N GLU A 1138 -26.20 36.41 -12.58
CA GLU A 1138 -25.48 37.59 -13.13
C GLU A 1138 -24.58 38.30 -12.11
N THR A 1139 -24.95 38.21 -10.83
CA THR A 1139 -24.21 38.69 -9.66
C THR A 1139 -24.10 37.55 -8.66
N ARG A 1140 -23.11 37.58 -7.76
CA ARG A 1140 -23.08 36.73 -6.56
C ARG A 1140 -23.87 37.34 -5.39
N GLY A 1141 -24.17 36.51 -4.40
CA GLY A 1141 -24.87 36.86 -3.16
C GLY A 1141 -24.24 38.03 -2.40
N GLU A 1142 -25.08 38.78 -1.69
CA GLU A 1142 -24.67 40.03 -1.04
C GLU A 1142 -24.10 39.77 0.36
N LEU A 1143 -22.87 40.24 0.61
CA LEU A 1143 -22.18 40.11 1.90
C LEU A 1143 -22.41 41.36 2.76
N ARG A 1144 -23.48 41.35 3.56
CA ARG A 1144 -23.84 42.45 4.48
C ARG A 1144 -23.16 42.26 5.84
N GLY A 1145 -22.01 42.92 6.00
CA GLY A 1145 -21.25 42.96 7.25
C GLY A 1145 -20.54 41.63 7.55
N ARG A 1146 -21.29 40.65 8.07
CA ARG A 1146 -20.85 39.27 8.32
C ARG A 1146 -21.81 38.19 7.80
N VAL A 1147 -22.98 38.56 7.27
CA VAL A 1147 -23.95 37.63 6.69
C VAL A 1147 -23.86 37.69 5.17
N LEU A 1148 -23.81 36.53 4.53
CA LEU A 1148 -23.93 36.34 3.09
C LEU A 1148 -25.34 35.81 2.79
N THR A 1149 -26.11 36.56 2.00
CA THR A 1149 -27.42 36.08 1.50
C THR A 1149 -27.23 35.36 0.17
N LEU A 1150 -27.67 34.11 0.08
CA LEU A 1150 -27.59 33.23 -1.09
C LEU A 1150 -28.99 32.89 -1.59
N ARG A 1151 -29.26 33.13 -2.88
CA ARG A 1151 -30.55 32.79 -3.52
C ARG A 1151 -30.73 31.27 -3.69
N PRO A 1152 -31.95 30.80 -4.02
CA PRO A 1152 -32.22 29.40 -4.36
C PRO A 1152 -31.21 28.82 -5.35
N PHE A 1153 -30.59 27.69 -4.99
CA PHE A 1153 -29.52 27.03 -5.74
C PHE A 1153 -28.35 27.93 -6.18
N GLU A 1154 -28.11 29.07 -5.51
CA GLU A 1154 -27.03 29.97 -5.88
C GLU A 1154 -25.65 29.32 -5.71
N SER A 1155 -24.81 29.44 -6.74
CA SER A 1155 -23.43 28.97 -6.72
C SER A 1155 -22.48 29.94 -7.38
N PHE A 1156 -21.30 30.12 -6.78
CA PHE A 1156 -20.24 30.96 -7.32
C PHE A 1156 -18.85 30.57 -6.78
N ILE A 1157 -17.81 31.06 -7.45
CA ILE A 1157 -16.40 30.83 -7.11
C ILE A 1157 -15.65 32.14 -7.05
N VAL A 1158 -14.90 32.34 -5.97
CA VAL A 1158 -14.02 33.49 -5.75
C VAL A 1158 -12.59 33.00 -5.74
N LEU A 1159 -11.73 33.63 -6.55
CA LEU A 1159 -10.30 33.33 -6.65
C LEU A 1159 -9.48 34.47 -6.04
N GLU A 1160 -8.63 34.13 -5.08
CA GLU A 1160 -7.52 34.94 -4.61
C GLU A 1160 -6.21 34.41 -5.20
N GLN A 1161 -5.31 35.31 -5.60
CA GLN A 1161 -3.95 34.99 -6.00
C GLN A 1161 -2.98 35.72 -5.06
N GLU A 1162 -1.86 35.11 -4.71
CA GLU A 1162 -0.79 35.83 -4.01
C GLU A 1162 -0.29 36.99 -4.87
N ASN A 1163 0.07 38.12 -4.22
CA ASN A 1163 0.26 39.39 -4.91
C ASN A 1163 1.51 39.42 -5.83
N GLY A 1164 1.36 38.95 -7.07
CA GLY A 1164 2.36 38.99 -8.13
C GLY A 1164 1.71 39.20 -9.50
N TYR A 1165 1.58 40.47 -9.90
CA TYR A 1165 0.81 40.97 -11.04
C TYR A 1165 -0.72 40.96 -10.87
N ARG A 1166 -1.32 42.13 -11.12
CA ARG A 1166 -2.75 42.25 -11.44
C ARG A 1166 -2.92 42.04 -12.94
N LEU A 1167 -4.10 41.53 -13.32
CA LEU A 1167 -4.62 41.53 -14.69
C LEU A 1167 -4.64 42.95 -15.28
#